data_AF-A0A9P6MPH5-F1
#
_entry.id   AF-A0A9P6MPH5-F1
#
_cell.length_a   1.000
_cell.length_b   1.000
_cell.length_c   1.000
_cell.angle_alpha   90.00
_cell.angle_beta   90.00
_cell.angle_gamma   90.00
#
_symmetry.space_group_name_H-M   'P 1'
#
loop_
_entity.id
_entity.type
_entity.pdbx_description
1 polymer ?
#
loop_
_entity_poly.entity_id
_entity_poly.type
_entity_poly.pdbx_seq_one_letter_code
_entity_poly.pdbx_strand_id
1 'polypeptide(L)'
;MTVISTNGPSNLNGGTSADPAARATIALSEPPQWQKMIEKAVKAIVSIKFSQVSAFDTEGPETSEASGFIVDAQRGLILTNRHVACAGPFVGEAVCHDHEEVDVFPVYRDPVHDFGFLKFDPSKIRYMEVTSIPLVPEMAKVGIDIRVVGNDAGEKLSILSGSISRLDRNAPEYGDLTYNDFNTFYLQAASSTSGGSSGSPVIDINGNAVALQAGGSLKAATDFFLPLDRVRRALTFIQEGKHVPRGTIQTQFMYRPFDETRRLGLSQKTEALIRATFPEEIGMLVAETVLPKGPASDCLEEGDILVSINGELITKFVPLEDCFDRNVGNEIEIVAERGGEQRTFKVTVQDLHSITPDRYVEIGGAKLNNLSYQLARSFCVPVSGVYVAEPSGMFRFEGPDRGWLLSSIDNQPIQNLDDFIEVMQTIPDRERIPVVYYSIADVHTTSVAVIQVERHWSRFRLAVRNDKTGLWDFTNLGTPLPPKPIIPSTVKFLELDESLGPAKELFSSMVKVGYYMPCRIDGFPKSRKYGAGLVVDAERGLIVVSRNIVPFAMGDLNVTIADSIIVPGKVVYLHPTHNFAIVSYNPKDIGGTPIQSAKISPINLVQGHQVSLVAFNHNQRPICLRTIVTDITSVTIPHNATPRFRGINLDAITLDTPLAQQCSSGVLADSEGRVQGLWLSYLGERNNSGRDNEYHLGLHISTIMPVLVPMQKGLYPKLRSLNIEVVTVQMAQARHMGLSDEWVKKVEEANPSRHHIFMVRRTETGSVSASILQELDLILSINGKVITRMYELDVQYDSKELDIVVLRKKTEVQLTVPTEEIDGNGTSRLAIWAGAMMHEPHKAVLQQSKTLPSRVYVSARSKGSPSYMYGMVPTMWITHINGTPTPDLDALLKAVRQCPDNSYVRVKTMSFDMIPTVLSIKTNMHYWPTAEMIRDDNEESGWRKVADPPVTETSKDKVPVVEEGEAPAAVIVDGDEVDMEEDNGEIA
;
A
#
# COMPACT_ATOMS: atom_id res chain seq x y z
N MET A 1 -1.02 25.13 11.27
CA MET A 1 -0.81 26.59 11.38
C MET A 1 -2.15 27.22 11.66
N THR A 2 -2.32 27.73 12.87
CA THR A 2 -3.55 28.37 13.37
C THR A 2 -3.46 29.86 13.03
N VAL A 3 -4.38 30.38 12.22
CA VAL A 3 -4.43 31.82 11.92
C VAL A 3 -5.40 32.49 12.88
N ILE A 4 -4.82 33.36 13.71
CA ILE A 4 -5.47 34.20 14.71
C ILE A 4 -6.15 35.37 14.00
N SER A 5 -7.44 35.55 14.27
CA SER A 5 -8.24 36.72 13.91
C SER A 5 -8.01 37.84 14.95
N THR A 6 -7.66 39.04 14.49
CA THR A 6 -7.68 40.27 15.29
C THR A 6 -8.76 41.20 14.77
N ASN A 7 -9.75 41.48 15.61
CA ASN A 7 -10.76 42.52 15.42
C ASN A 7 -10.28 43.86 16.00
N GLY A 8 -10.63 44.96 15.32
CA GLY A 8 -10.54 46.33 15.81
C GLY A 8 -11.41 47.27 14.94
N PRO A 9 -12.34 48.08 15.51
CA PRO A 9 -13.46 48.69 14.77
C PRO A 9 -13.29 50.19 14.50
N SER A 10 -14.07 50.73 13.56
CA SER A 10 -14.46 52.14 13.57
C SER A 10 -15.82 52.38 12.88
N ASN A 11 -16.73 52.98 13.64
CA ASN A 11 -18.03 53.53 13.22
C ASN A 11 -17.84 54.83 12.42
N LEU A 12 -18.81 55.16 11.56
CA LEU A 12 -19.42 56.49 11.48
C LEU A 12 -20.77 56.46 10.70
N ASN A 13 -21.76 57.10 11.30
CA ASN A 13 -23.18 57.21 10.89
C ASN A 13 -23.44 58.20 9.74
N GLY A 14 -24.57 58.01 9.04
CA GLY A 14 -25.27 59.07 8.29
C GLY A 14 -26.46 58.51 7.49
N GLY A 15 -27.70 58.78 7.95
CA GLY A 15 -28.93 58.14 7.45
C GLY A 15 -29.71 58.90 6.38
N THR A 16 -30.77 58.26 5.86
CA THR A 16 -32.13 58.80 5.63
C THR A 16 -33.06 57.71 5.09
N SER A 17 -34.33 57.77 5.49
CA SER A 17 -35.38 56.76 5.32
C SER A 17 -36.06 56.79 3.95
N ALA A 18 -36.28 55.62 3.34
CA ALA A 18 -37.41 55.34 2.45
C ALA A 18 -37.68 53.81 2.37
N ASP A 19 -38.88 53.44 2.81
CA ASP A 19 -39.73 52.27 2.49
C ASP A 19 -39.12 50.89 2.07
N PRO A 20 -39.36 49.80 2.82
CA PRO A 20 -38.90 48.45 2.48
C PRO A 20 -39.98 47.68 1.70
N ALA A 21 -40.18 47.96 0.40
CA ALA A 21 -41.09 47.16 -0.42
C ALA A 21 -40.80 47.24 -1.93
N ALA A 22 -39.57 46.96 -2.37
CA ALA A 22 -39.28 46.50 -3.74
C ALA A 22 -37.77 46.28 -3.93
N ARG A 23 -37.25 45.15 -3.43
CA ARG A 23 -36.07 44.54 -4.05
C ARG A 23 -36.42 43.09 -4.29
N ALA A 24 -36.87 42.85 -5.53
CA ALA A 24 -37.04 41.52 -6.09
C ALA A 24 -35.78 40.70 -5.81
N THR A 25 -35.92 39.70 -4.97
CA THR A 25 -35.05 38.54 -4.95
C THR A 25 -35.20 37.89 -6.32
N ILE A 26 -34.30 38.21 -7.26
CA ILE A 26 -34.10 37.36 -8.44
C ILE A 26 -33.41 36.11 -7.91
N ALA A 27 -34.21 35.22 -7.32
CA ALA A 27 -33.87 33.81 -7.30
C ALA A 27 -33.97 33.38 -8.77
N LEU A 28 -32.83 33.00 -9.36
CA LEU A 28 -32.77 32.33 -10.65
C LEU A 28 -33.53 31.00 -10.52
N SER A 29 -34.84 31.01 -10.75
CA SER A 29 -35.59 29.78 -10.99
C SER A 29 -35.10 29.21 -12.33
N GLU A 30 -34.49 28.03 -12.31
CA GLU A 30 -34.15 27.33 -13.56
C GLU A 30 -35.41 27.18 -14.44
N PRO A 31 -35.29 27.25 -15.78
CA PRO A 31 -36.43 27.03 -16.66
C PRO A 31 -37.10 25.69 -16.33
N PRO A 32 -38.45 25.61 -16.27
CA PRO A 32 -39.18 24.38 -15.93
C PRO A 32 -38.81 23.14 -16.76
N GLN A 33 -38.18 23.35 -17.92
CA GLN A 33 -37.68 22.30 -18.81
C GLN A 33 -36.42 21.61 -18.30
N TRP A 34 -35.45 22.36 -17.74
CA TRP A 34 -34.21 21.78 -17.21
C TRP A 34 -34.50 20.90 -15.99
N GLN A 35 -35.35 21.36 -15.07
CA GLN A 35 -35.78 20.55 -13.92
C GLN A 35 -36.40 19.21 -14.34
N LYS A 36 -37.40 19.24 -15.24
CA LYS A 36 -38.05 18.01 -15.73
C LYS A 36 -37.09 17.07 -16.43
N MET A 37 -36.14 17.61 -17.19
CA MET A 37 -35.13 16.81 -17.87
C MET A 37 -34.18 16.16 -16.86
N ILE A 38 -33.68 16.93 -15.89
CA ILE A 38 -32.79 16.43 -14.84
C ILE A 38 -33.47 15.32 -14.04
N GLU A 39 -34.73 15.50 -13.62
CA GLU A 39 -35.52 14.47 -12.92
C GLU A 39 -35.61 13.14 -13.68
N LYS A 40 -35.55 13.19 -15.02
CA LYS A 40 -35.49 12.00 -15.87
C LYS A 40 -34.07 11.45 -15.98
N ALA A 41 -33.09 12.31 -16.24
CA ALA A 41 -31.70 11.92 -16.49
C ALA A 41 -31.02 11.31 -15.25
N VAL A 42 -31.31 11.82 -14.04
CA VAL A 42 -30.72 11.30 -12.78
C VAL A 42 -30.99 9.82 -12.56
N LYS A 43 -32.10 9.27 -13.08
CA LYS A 43 -32.43 7.84 -12.96
C LYS A 43 -31.48 6.93 -13.73
N ALA A 44 -30.81 7.46 -14.75
CA ALA A 44 -29.82 6.75 -15.55
C ALA A 44 -28.38 7.00 -15.07
N ILE A 45 -28.17 7.86 -14.08
CA ILE A 45 -26.85 8.22 -13.56
C ILE A 45 -26.59 7.39 -12.31
N VAL A 46 -25.40 6.79 -12.24
CA VAL A 46 -24.99 5.90 -11.16
C VAL A 46 -23.70 6.40 -10.53
N SER A 47 -23.53 6.15 -9.24
CA SER A 47 -22.21 6.23 -8.62
C SER A 47 -21.54 4.87 -8.70
N ILE A 48 -20.28 4.83 -9.13
CA ILE A 48 -19.50 3.60 -9.22
C ILE A 48 -18.54 3.58 -8.03
N LYS A 49 -18.77 2.65 -7.11
CA LYS A 49 -17.80 2.33 -6.05
C LYS A 49 -16.94 1.19 -6.56
N PHE A 50 -15.62 1.37 -6.62
CA PHE A 50 -14.76 0.35 -7.20
C PHE A 50 -13.43 0.20 -6.49
N SER A 51 -12.79 -0.92 -6.79
CA SER A 51 -11.46 -1.27 -6.35
C SER A 51 -10.65 -1.82 -7.51
N GLN A 52 -9.52 -1.17 -7.76
CA GLN A 52 -8.42 -1.78 -8.50
C GLN A 52 -7.63 -2.65 -7.54
N VAL A 53 -7.77 -3.96 -7.68
CA VAL A 53 -7.20 -4.94 -6.74
C VAL A 53 -5.67 -4.94 -6.77
N SER A 54 -5.10 -4.59 -7.92
CA SER A 54 -3.70 -4.87 -8.23
C SER A 54 -3.08 -3.79 -9.10
N ALA A 55 -1.79 -3.49 -8.91
CA ALA A 55 -1.06 -2.63 -9.83
C ALA A 55 -1.02 -3.28 -11.21
N PHE A 56 -1.23 -2.47 -12.25
CA PHE A 56 -1.21 -2.90 -13.64
C PHE A 56 -0.98 -1.70 -14.55
N ASP A 57 -0.04 -1.82 -15.47
CA ASP A 57 0.29 -0.75 -16.42
C ASP A 57 0.62 0.59 -15.71
N THR A 58 -0.15 1.65 -15.91
CA THR A 58 0.07 2.99 -15.32
C THR A 58 -0.57 3.15 -13.93
N GLU A 59 -1.39 2.19 -13.51
CA GLU A 59 -2.28 2.32 -12.35
C GLU A 59 -1.83 1.43 -11.18
N GLY A 60 -1.94 1.94 -9.96
CA GLY A 60 -1.64 1.20 -8.73
C GLY A 60 -2.91 0.60 -8.10
N PRO A 61 -2.79 -0.28 -7.09
CA PRO A 61 -3.96 -0.76 -6.37
C PRO A 61 -4.61 0.38 -5.60
N GLU A 62 -5.93 0.53 -5.75
CA GLU A 62 -6.71 1.59 -5.13
C GLU A 62 -8.18 1.20 -4.91
N THR A 63 -8.89 2.03 -4.16
CA THR A 63 -10.33 1.99 -3.96
C THR A 63 -10.82 3.41 -4.10
N SER A 64 -11.84 3.63 -4.92
CA SER A 64 -12.33 4.97 -5.20
C SER A 64 -13.84 4.94 -5.52
N GLU A 65 -14.40 6.13 -5.65
CA GLU A 65 -15.76 6.34 -6.10
C GLU A 65 -15.76 7.33 -7.26
N ALA A 66 -16.60 7.09 -8.25
CA ALA A 66 -16.75 7.92 -9.43
C ALA A 66 -18.20 7.91 -9.93
N SER A 67 -18.43 8.52 -11.09
CA SER A 67 -19.73 8.58 -11.74
C SER A 67 -19.74 7.73 -13.02
N GLY A 68 -20.94 7.34 -13.42
CA GLY A 68 -21.20 6.73 -14.72
C GLY A 68 -22.66 6.92 -15.09
N PHE A 69 -23.04 6.53 -16.31
CA PHE A 69 -24.43 6.58 -16.70
C PHE A 69 -24.81 5.45 -17.66
N ILE A 70 -26.04 5.00 -17.55
CA ILE A 70 -26.60 3.90 -18.31
C ILE A 70 -26.85 4.37 -19.74
N VAL A 71 -26.26 3.67 -20.71
CA VAL A 71 -26.38 3.95 -22.15
C VAL A 71 -27.19 2.89 -22.89
N ASP A 72 -27.38 1.72 -22.28
CA ASP A 72 -28.28 0.66 -22.76
C ASP A 72 -28.93 -0.03 -21.55
N ALA A 73 -30.19 0.32 -21.27
CA ALA A 73 -30.93 -0.23 -20.15
C ALA A 73 -31.29 -1.72 -20.33
N GLN A 74 -31.42 -2.19 -21.57
CA GLN A 74 -31.81 -3.57 -21.86
C GLN A 74 -30.62 -4.52 -21.65
N ARG A 75 -29.44 -4.12 -22.10
CA ARG A 75 -28.21 -4.91 -21.95
C ARG A 75 -27.45 -4.64 -20.64
N GLY A 76 -27.88 -3.63 -19.88
CA GLY A 76 -27.25 -3.20 -18.65
C GLY A 76 -25.85 -2.62 -18.88
N LEU A 77 -25.70 -1.67 -19.81
CA LEU A 77 -24.41 -1.04 -20.10
C LEU A 77 -24.31 0.36 -19.49
N ILE A 78 -23.24 0.58 -18.74
CA ILE A 78 -22.87 1.87 -18.14
C ILE A 78 -21.62 2.38 -18.85
N LEU A 79 -21.65 3.65 -19.26
CA LEU A 79 -20.49 4.39 -19.73
C LEU A 79 -19.83 5.13 -18.56
N THR A 80 -18.51 5.07 -18.49
CA THR A 80 -17.68 5.84 -17.55
C THR A 80 -16.28 6.05 -18.16
N ASN A 81 -15.37 6.69 -17.43
CA ASN A 81 -13.98 6.84 -17.86
C ASN A 81 -13.20 5.52 -17.80
N ARG A 82 -12.12 5.42 -18.58
CA ARG A 82 -11.26 4.24 -18.60
C ARG A 82 -10.58 4.05 -17.24
N HIS A 83 -10.10 5.13 -16.61
CA HIS A 83 -9.47 5.07 -15.29
C HIS A 83 -10.46 4.65 -14.18
N VAL A 84 -11.77 4.87 -14.37
CA VAL A 84 -12.82 4.35 -13.47
C VAL A 84 -13.06 2.86 -13.72
N ALA A 85 -13.04 2.42 -14.99
CA ALA A 85 -13.14 1.01 -15.35
C ALA A 85 -11.86 0.20 -15.05
N CYS A 86 -10.77 0.88 -14.67
CA CYS A 86 -9.41 0.42 -14.38
C CYS A 86 -8.76 -0.41 -15.51
N ALA A 87 -7.49 -0.17 -15.82
CA ALA A 87 -6.74 -1.03 -16.74
C ALA A 87 -6.55 -2.45 -16.17
N GLY A 88 -6.40 -2.56 -14.85
CA GLY A 88 -6.13 -3.80 -14.13
C GLY A 88 -7.36 -4.56 -13.64
N PRO A 89 -7.19 -5.50 -12.69
CA PRO A 89 -8.28 -6.22 -12.06
C PRO A 89 -9.22 -5.28 -11.28
N PHE A 90 -10.50 -5.31 -11.68
CA PHE A 90 -11.57 -4.46 -11.20
C PHE A 90 -12.56 -5.25 -10.37
N VAL A 91 -13.03 -4.65 -9.27
CA VAL A 91 -14.19 -5.10 -8.48
C VAL A 91 -15.01 -3.85 -8.20
N GLY A 92 -16.31 -3.84 -8.47
CA GLY A 92 -17.11 -2.66 -8.21
C GLY A 92 -18.61 -2.87 -8.22
N GLU A 93 -19.30 -1.84 -7.74
CA GLU A 93 -20.75 -1.78 -7.56
C GLU A 93 -21.24 -0.44 -8.11
N ALA A 94 -22.35 -0.47 -8.86
CA ALA A 94 -23.06 0.73 -9.25
C ALA A 94 -24.19 0.98 -8.26
N VAL A 95 -24.22 2.17 -7.68
CA VAL A 95 -25.26 2.68 -6.79
C VAL A 95 -26.22 3.51 -7.64
N CYS A 96 -27.46 3.05 -7.74
CA CYS A 96 -28.53 3.69 -8.49
C CYS A 96 -29.09 4.91 -7.74
N HIS A 97 -29.92 5.69 -8.42
CA HIS A 97 -30.53 6.91 -7.84
C HIS A 97 -31.36 6.65 -6.57
N ASP A 98 -32.01 5.48 -6.49
CA ASP A 98 -32.78 5.03 -5.33
C ASP A 98 -31.94 4.28 -4.28
N HIS A 99 -30.61 4.29 -4.43
CA HIS A 99 -29.64 3.58 -3.60
C HIS A 99 -29.68 2.04 -3.70
N GLU A 100 -30.30 1.47 -4.73
CA GLU A 100 -30.06 0.06 -5.06
C GLU A 100 -28.63 -0.12 -5.58
N GLU A 101 -27.90 -1.08 -5.00
CA GLU A 101 -26.52 -1.42 -5.39
C GLU A 101 -26.52 -2.68 -6.26
N VAL A 102 -25.82 -2.64 -7.39
CA VAL A 102 -25.67 -3.76 -8.32
C VAL A 102 -24.21 -4.00 -8.68
N ASP A 103 -23.79 -5.26 -8.67
CA ASP A 103 -22.46 -5.67 -9.14
C ASP A 103 -22.24 -5.23 -10.58
N VAL A 104 -21.07 -4.66 -10.83
CA VAL A 104 -20.66 -4.27 -12.18
C VAL A 104 -19.29 -4.83 -12.52
N PHE A 105 -19.05 -5.07 -13.80
CA PHE A 105 -17.73 -5.42 -14.29
C PHE A 105 -17.47 -4.81 -15.66
N PRO A 106 -16.22 -4.47 -15.97
CA PRO A 106 -15.85 -3.89 -17.26
C PRO A 106 -15.91 -4.92 -18.39
N VAL A 107 -16.54 -4.52 -19.49
CA VAL A 107 -16.66 -5.29 -20.74
C VAL A 107 -15.86 -4.69 -21.90
N TYR A 108 -15.48 -3.42 -21.78
CA TYR A 108 -14.61 -2.75 -22.73
C TYR A 108 -13.88 -1.59 -22.05
N ARG A 109 -12.64 -1.40 -22.45
CA ARG A 109 -11.80 -0.27 -22.07
C ARG A 109 -11.08 0.16 -23.32
N ASP A 110 -11.18 1.42 -23.66
CA ASP A 110 -10.48 1.90 -24.81
C ASP A 110 -8.97 1.95 -24.52
N PRO A 111 -8.11 1.46 -25.43
CA PRO A 111 -6.68 1.47 -25.16
C PRO A 111 -6.00 2.86 -25.10
N VAL A 112 -6.62 3.90 -25.67
CA VAL A 112 -6.00 5.23 -25.83
C VAL A 112 -6.87 6.37 -25.32
N HIS A 113 -8.20 6.22 -25.34
CA HIS A 113 -9.13 7.26 -24.90
C HIS A 113 -9.73 6.92 -23.54
N ASP A 114 -10.00 7.94 -22.73
CA ASP A 114 -10.41 7.76 -21.35
C ASP A 114 -11.89 7.39 -21.22
N PHE A 115 -12.32 6.29 -21.84
CA PHE A 115 -13.64 5.71 -21.67
C PHE A 115 -13.63 4.18 -21.57
N GLY A 116 -14.63 3.66 -20.87
CA GLY A 116 -14.90 2.24 -20.75
C GLY A 116 -16.39 1.97 -20.56
N PHE A 117 -16.78 0.71 -20.77
CA PHE A 117 -18.13 0.25 -20.52
C PHE A 117 -18.11 -0.79 -19.40
N LEU A 118 -18.97 -0.58 -18.41
CA LEU A 118 -19.29 -1.55 -17.38
C LEU A 118 -20.62 -2.24 -17.73
N LYS A 119 -20.75 -3.49 -17.32
CA LYS A 119 -21.96 -4.28 -17.45
C LYS A 119 -22.52 -4.61 -16.08
N PHE A 120 -23.83 -4.49 -15.94
CA PHE A 120 -24.61 -4.91 -14.78
C PHE A 120 -25.79 -5.76 -15.22
N ASP A 121 -26.47 -6.39 -14.26
CA ASP A 121 -27.71 -7.14 -14.50
C ASP A 121 -28.92 -6.26 -14.15
N PRO A 122 -29.69 -5.75 -15.14
CA PRO A 122 -30.83 -4.88 -14.88
C PRO A 122 -31.91 -5.54 -14.02
N SER A 123 -32.02 -6.87 -14.03
CA SER A 123 -33.03 -7.59 -13.25
C SER A 123 -32.78 -7.55 -11.73
N LYS A 124 -31.57 -7.14 -11.31
CA LYS A 124 -31.22 -6.96 -9.90
C LYS A 124 -31.74 -5.64 -9.31
N ILE A 125 -32.11 -4.68 -10.14
CA ILE A 125 -32.76 -3.42 -9.74
C ILE A 125 -34.27 -3.69 -9.66
N ARG A 126 -34.88 -3.48 -8.48
CA ARG A 126 -36.24 -3.95 -8.18
C ARG A 126 -37.25 -2.81 -8.04
N TYR A 127 -36.81 -1.65 -7.57
CA TYR A 127 -37.68 -0.57 -7.15
C TYR A 127 -37.63 0.66 -8.08
N MET A 128 -36.65 0.69 -8.99
CA MET A 128 -36.53 1.72 -10.01
C MET A 128 -36.63 1.15 -11.43
N GLU A 129 -37.30 1.90 -12.31
CA GLU A 129 -37.22 1.65 -13.76
C GLU A 129 -35.85 2.07 -14.30
N VAL A 130 -35.13 1.11 -14.89
CA VAL A 130 -33.84 1.35 -15.52
C VAL A 130 -34.03 2.13 -16.81
N THR A 131 -33.49 3.34 -16.88
CA THR A 131 -33.52 4.18 -18.10
C THR A 131 -32.11 4.41 -18.63
N SER A 132 -32.00 4.86 -19.89
CA SER A 132 -30.72 5.13 -20.54
C SER A 132 -30.66 6.54 -21.12
N ILE A 133 -29.46 7.13 -21.14
CA ILE A 133 -29.18 8.41 -21.77
C ILE A 133 -28.68 8.19 -23.21
N PRO A 134 -29.33 8.76 -24.24
CA PRO A 134 -28.86 8.68 -25.61
C PRO A 134 -27.52 9.41 -25.81
N LEU A 135 -26.63 8.82 -26.61
CA LEU A 135 -25.36 9.43 -27.02
C LEU A 135 -25.53 10.17 -28.36
N VAL A 136 -25.39 11.50 -28.35
CA VAL A 136 -25.67 12.39 -29.50
C VAL A 136 -24.48 13.37 -29.70
N PRO A 137 -23.29 12.88 -30.11
CA PRO A 137 -22.09 13.72 -30.26
C PRO A 137 -22.28 14.92 -31.20
N GLU A 138 -23.11 14.79 -32.23
CA GLU A 138 -23.41 15.84 -33.21
C GLU A 138 -24.05 17.11 -32.62
N MET A 139 -24.56 17.04 -31.39
CA MET A 139 -25.12 18.20 -30.68
C MET A 139 -24.06 19.02 -29.94
N ALA A 140 -22.83 18.54 -29.78
CA ALA A 140 -21.74 19.29 -29.17
C ALA A 140 -21.33 20.47 -30.06
N LYS A 141 -21.72 21.71 -29.67
CA LYS A 141 -21.42 22.94 -30.41
C LYS A 141 -20.97 24.05 -29.47
N VAL A 142 -20.11 24.96 -29.93
CA VAL A 142 -19.74 26.13 -29.12
C VAL A 142 -20.98 26.96 -28.81
N GLY A 143 -21.14 27.33 -27.53
CA GLY A 143 -22.25 28.13 -27.04
C GLY A 143 -23.49 27.36 -26.62
N ILE A 144 -23.51 26.02 -26.71
CA ILE A 144 -24.64 25.24 -26.16
C ILE A 144 -24.60 25.28 -24.63
N ASP A 145 -25.76 25.47 -24.01
CA ASP A 145 -25.96 25.29 -22.58
C ASP A 145 -25.98 23.81 -22.25
N ILE A 146 -25.21 23.43 -21.22
CA ILE A 146 -25.07 22.05 -20.76
C ILE A 146 -25.32 21.96 -19.27
N ARG A 147 -25.60 20.73 -18.82
CA ARG A 147 -25.51 20.31 -17.43
C ARG A 147 -24.55 19.15 -17.30
N VAL A 148 -23.76 19.13 -16.23
CA VAL A 148 -23.00 17.97 -15.80
C VAL A 148 -23.68 17.47 -14.54
N VAL A 149 -24.14 16.23 -14.58
CA VAL A 149 -24.89 15.63 -13.46
C VAL A 149 -24.12 14.42 -12.98
N GLY A 150 -23.62 14.47 -11.74
CA GLY A 150 -22.69 13.47 -11.23
C GLY A 150 -22.67 13.39 -9.72
N ASN A 151 -21.95 12.42 -9.18
CA ASN A 151 -21.70 12.32 -7.75
C ASN A 151 -20.54 13.26 -7.35
N ASP A 152 -20.75 14.10 -6.34
CA ASP A 152 -19.70 14.94 -5.77
C ASP A 152 -19.15 14.27 -4.50
N ALA A 153 -18.02 13.58 -4.64
CA ALA A 153 -17.28 12.97 -3.53
C ALA A 153 -18.09 12.06 -2.58
N GLY A 154 -19.10 11.34 -3.08
CA GLY A 154 -19.90 10.40 -2.29
C GLY A 154 -21.13 11.02 -1.60
N GLU A 155 -21.31 12.34 -1.67
CA GLU A 155 -22.41 13.08 -1.03
C GLU A 155 -23.28 13.82 -2.07
N LYS A 156 -24.42 13.20 -2.42
CA LYS A 156 -25.49 13.76 -3.28
C LYS A 156 -25.13 13.94 -4.77
N LEU A 157 -26.17 13.92 -5.59
CA LEU A 157 -26.12 14.33 -7.00
C LEU A 157 -25.84 15.84 -7.08
N SER A 158 -24.70 16.20 -7.65
CA SER A 158 -24.33 17.57 -8.00
C SER A 158 -24.71 17.85 -9.45
N ILE A 159 -25.31 19.02 -9.67
CA ILE A 159 -25.72 19.51 -10.99
C ILE A 159 -24.95 20.79 -11.25
N LEU A 160 -24.04 20.73 -12.22
CA LEU A 160 -23.22 21.86 -12.61
C LEU A 160 -23.68 22.38 -13.96
N SER A 161 -23.92 23.69 -14.04
CA SER A 161 -24.21 24.37 -15.30
C SER A 161 -22.93 24.84 -15.97
N GLY A 162 -22.92 24.82 -17.30
CA GLY A 162 -21.85 25.39 -18.10
C GLY A 162 -22.31 25.63 -19.53
N SER A 163 -21.42 26.19 -20.34
CA SER A 163 -21.55 26.23 -21.79
C SER A 163 -20.26 25.77 -22.45
N ILE A 164 -20.38 25.06 -23.58
CA ILE A 164 -19.21 24.60 -24.33
C ILE A 164 -18.53 25.83 -24.95
N SER A 165 -17.26 26.04 -24.61
CA SER A 165 -16.45 27.16 -25.11
C SER A 165 -15.55 26.77 -26.28
N ARG A 166 -15.19 25.47 -26.41
CA ARG A 166 -14.31 24.97 -27.47
C ARG A 166 -14.56 23.49 -27.77
N LEU A 167 -14.30 23.05 -29.02
CA LEU A 167 -14.48 21.67 -29.48
C LEU A 167 -13.18 20.98 -29.94
N ASP A 168 -12.15 21.75 -30.28
CA ASP A 168 -10.96 21.32 -31.01
C ASP A 168 -9.68 21.50 -30.16
N ARG A 169 -9.78 21.27 -28.85
CA ARG A 169 -8.63 21.37 -27.94
C ARG A 169 -7.79 20.09 -28.07
N ASN A 170 -6.47 20.20 -28.13
CA ASN A 170 -5.61 19.02 -27.96
C ASN A 170 -5.82 18.37 -26.57
N ALA A 171 -5.62 17.06 -26.50
CA ALA A 171 -5.76 16.30 -25.27
C ALA A 171 -4.89 16.88 -24.11
N PRO A 172 -5.40 16.87 -22.87
CA PRO A 172 -4.64 17.32 -21.70
C PRO A 172 -3.50 16.35 -21.35
N GLU A 173 -2.44 16.89 -20.75
CA GLU A 173 -1.30 16.12 -20.26
C GLU A 173 -1.31 16.10 -18.72
N TYR A 174 -1.42 14.89 -18.15
CA TYR A 174 -1.48 14.58 -16.73
C TYR A 174 -0.12 14.17 -16.14
N GLY A 175 0.94 14.24 -16.95
CA GLY A 175 2.33 13.97 -16.56
C GLY A 175 2.85 12.61 -17.00
N ASP A 176 4.13 12.40 -16.70
CA ASP A 176 4.84 11.17 -17.06
C ASP A 176 4.43 9.98 -16.19
N LEU A 177 4.55 8.76 -16.72
CA LEU A 177 4.18 7.50 -16.05
C LEU A 177 2.70 7.40 -15.63
N THR A 178 1.85 8.30 -16.11
CA THR A 178 0.39 8.26 -15.93
C THR A 178 -0.30 8.01 -17.26
N TYR A 179 -1.58 7.67 -17.17
CA TYR A 179 -2.45 7.58 -18.33
C TYR A 179 -2.76 8.99 -18.89
N ASN A 180 -2.75 9.10 -20.22
CA ASN A 180 -2.90 10.33 -20.99
C ASN A 180 -3.58 10.01 -22.33
N ASP A 181 -4.67 10.69 -22.64
CA ASP A 181 -5.28 10.59 -23.96
C ASP A 181 -4.38 11.25 -25.01
N PHE A 182 -4.40 10.71 -26.23
CA PHE A 182 -3.75 11.30 -27.40
C PHE A 182 -4.51 10.95 -28.66
N ASN A 183 -4.20 11.61 -29.78
CA ASN A 183 -4.93 11.47 -31.05
C ASN A 183 -6.44 11.71 -30.94
N THR A 184 -6.85 12.61 -30.05
CA THR A 184 -8.26 13.04 -29.91
C THR A 184 -8.33 14.52 -29.58
N PHE A 185 -9.45 15.14 -29.94
CA PHE A 185 -9.82 16.43 -29.40
C PHE A 185 -10.52 16.28 -28.06
N TYR A 186 -10.42 17.33 -27.26
CA TYR A 186 -11.22 17.53 -26.06
C TYR A 186 -12.13 18.74 -26.24
N LEU A 187 -13.32 18.64 -25.69
CA LEU A 187 -14.21 19.79 -25.55
C LEU A 187 -13.87 20.52 -24.25
N GLN A 188 -14.06 21.83 -24.26
CA GLN A 188 -13.80 22.68 -23.11
C GLN A 188 -15.09 23.40 -22.73
N ALA A 189 -15.36 23.51 -21.43
CA ALA A 189 -16.42 24.36 -20.91
C ALA A 189 -15.96 25.17 -19.70
N ALA A 190 -16.60 26.31 -19.50
CA ALA A 190 -16.50 27.05 -18.25
C ALA A 190 -17.47 26.43 -17.24
N SER A 191 -16.95 25.53 -16.40
CA SER A 191 -17.67 24.95 -15.27
C SER A 191 -16.68 24.68 -14.11
N SER A 192 -17.21 24.36 -12.94
CA SER A 192 -16.46 24.19 -11.69
C SER A 192 -16.64 22.78 -11.16
N THR A 193 -16.26 21.77 -11.94
CA THR A 193 -16.35 20.38 -11.49
C THR A 193 -15.31 20.04 -10.40
N SER A 194 -15.68 19.15 -9.51
CA SER A 194 -14.88 18.62 -8.39
C SER A 194 -14.50 17.15 -8.63
N GLY A 195 -13.62 16.62 -7.76
CA GLY A 195 -13.26 15.20 -7.78
C GLY A 195 -14.46 14.30 -7.48
N GLY A 196 -14.64 13.24 -8.28
CA GLY A 196 -15.80 12.32 -8.21
C GLY A 196 -16.78 12.45 -9.38
N SER A 197 -16.73 13.58 -10.11
CA SER A 197 -17.55 13.83 -11.30
C SER A 197 -17.05 13.16 -12.58
N SER A 198 -15.85 12.57 -12.57
CA SER A 198 -15.32 11.77 -13.69
C SER A 198 -16.29 10.64 -14.06
N GLY A 199 -16.63 10.56 -15.34
CA GLY A 199 -17.56 9.61 -15.91
C GLY A 199 -19.00 10.12 -15.99
N SER A 200 -19.28 11.34 -15.54
CA SER A 200 -20.61 11.96 -15.62
C SER A 200 -21.00 12.29 -17.07
N PRO A 201 -22.29 12.19 -17.42
CA PRO A 201 -22.77 12.68 -18.69
C PRO A 201 -22.77 14.21 -18.72
N VAL A 202 -22.32 14.77 -19.83
CA VAL A 202 -22.57 16.18 -20.18
C VAL A 202 -23.81 16.22 -21.05
N ILE A 203 -24.91 16.79 -20.54
CA ILE A 203 -26.24 16.70 -21.17
C ILE A 203 -26.74 18.03 -21.71
N ASP A 204 -27.43 17.98 -22.85
CA ASP A 204 -28.18 19.10 -23.43
C ASP A 204 -29.58 19.27 -22.76
N ILE A 205 -30.32 20.30 -23.18
CA ILE A 205 -31.66 20.59 -22.66
C ILE A 205 -32.70 19.50 -22.95
N ASN A 206 -32.41 18.59 -23.88
CA ASN A 206 -33.28 17.47 -24.26
C ASN A 206 -32.93 16.19 -23.47
N GLY A 207 -31.86 16.20 -22.68
CA GLY A 207 -31.37 15.04 -21.94
C GLY A 207 -30.53 14.09 -22.78
N ASN A 208 -29.93 14.56 -23.87
CA ASN A 208 -28.97 13.80 -24.66
C ASN A 208 -27.56 14.05 -24.11
N ALA A 209 -26.75 12.98 -23.97
CA ALA A 209 -25.34 13.14 -23.69
C ALA A 209 -24.60 13.61 -24.95
N VAL A 210 -23.87 14.72 -24.82
CA VAL A 210 -23.06 15.32 -25.90
C VAL A 210 -21.56 15.13 -25.68
N ALA A 211 -21.14 14.88 -24.45
CA ALA A 211 -19.76 14.62 -24.06
C ALA A 211 -19.69 13.76 -22.78
N LEU A 212 -18.52 13.20 -22.48
CA LEU A 212 -18.22 12.51 -21.23
C LEU A 212 -17.30 13.39 -20.38
N GLN A 213 -17.67 13.63 -19.11
CA GLN A 213 -16.78 14.37 -18.22
C GLN A 213 -15.54 13.54 -17.87
N ALA A 214 -14.36 14.05 -18.19
CA ALA A 214 -13.08 13.36 -17.96
C ALA A 214 -12.28 13.97 -16.82
N GLY A 215 -12.35 15.30 -16.64
CA GLY A 215 -11.71 15.98 -15.51
C GLY A 215 -11.78 17.50 -15.59
N GLY A 216 -11.13 18.17 -14.64
CA GLY A 216 -11.08 19.63 -14.54
C GLY A 216 -9.70 20.15 -14.18
N SER A 217 -9.43 21.42 -14.47
CA SER A 217 -8.20 22.10 -14.07
C SER A 217 -8.24 22.50 -12.60
N LEU A 218 -7.25 22.07 -11.81
CA LEU A 218 -7.11 22.51 -10.40
C LEU A 218 -6.73 24.00 -10.27
N LYS A 219 -6.33 24.67 -11.37
CA LYS A 219 -5.83 26.05 -11.37
C LYS A 219 -6.76 27.05 -12.06
N ALA A 220 -7.74 26.59 -12.82
CA ALA A 220 -8.66 27.44 -13.57
C ALA A 220 -10.07 26.81 -13.60
N ALA A 221 -11.13 27.62 -13.66
CA ALA A 221 -12.50 27.14 -13.83
C ALA A 221 -12.72 26.65 -15.27
N THR A 222 -12.15 25.50 -15.59
CA THR A 222 -12.18 24.89 -16.91
C THR A 222 -12.25 23.38 -16.76
N ASP A 223 -13.28 22.81 -17.37
CA ASP A 223 -13.50 21.38 -17.43
C ASP A 223 -13.22 20.83 -18.83
N PHE A 224 -12.79 19.57 -18.86
CA PHE A 224 -12.34 18.85 -20.04
C PHE A 224 -13.26 17.67 -20.31
N PHE A 225 -13.94 17.71 -21.45
CA PHE A 225 -14.88 16.65 -21.85
C PHE A 225 -14.34 15.86 -23.03
N LEU A 226 -14.49 14.54 -22.93
CA LEU A 226 -14.18 13.61 -24.02
C LEU A 226 -15.35 13.57 -25.02
N PRO A 227 -15.09 13.72 -26.34
CA PRO A 227 -16.10 13.57 -27.38
C PRO A 227 -16.67 12.15 -27.46
N LEU A 228 -17.94 12.03 -27.86
CA LEU A 228 -18.65 10.74 -27.85
C LEU A 228 -18.59 9.97 -29.18
N ASP A 229 -17.95 10.47 -30.23
CA ASP A 229 -17.90 9.81 -31.54
C ASP A 229 -17.33 8.39 -31.44
N ARG A 230 -16.18 8.26 -30.76
CA ARG A 230 -15.49 6.98 -30.54
C ARG A 230 -16.24 6.09 -29.55
N VAL A 231 -16.87 6.71 -28.56
CA VAL A 231 -17.71 6.03 -27.57
C VAL A 231 -18.94 5.38 -28.21
N ARG A 232 -19.69 6.13 -29.02
CA ARG A 232 -20.88 5.65 -29.75
C ARG A 232 -20.52 4.52 -30.70
N ARG A 233 -19.38 4.65 -31.40
CA ARG A 233 -18.85 3.61 -32.27
C ARG A 233 -18.55 2.32 -31.50
N ALA A 234 -17.83 2.39 -30.38
CA ALA A 234 -17.54 1.23 -29.54
C ALA A 234 -18.81 0.60 -28.97
N LEU A 235 -19.76 1.43 -28.48
CA LEU A 235 -21.06 0.98 -27.98
C LEU A 235 -21.80 0.12 -29.02
N THR A 236 -21.82 0.56 -30.28
CA THR A 236 -22.48 -0.18 -31.37
C THR A 236 -21.91 -1.60 -31.52
N PHE A 237 -20.58 -1.73 -31.52
CA PHE A 237 -19.91 -3.03 -31.64
C PHE A 237 -20.19 -3.93 -30.42
N ILE A 238 -20.18 -3.35 -29.21
CA ILE A 238 -20.50 -4.07 -27.97
C ILE A 238 -21.94 -4.56 -27.98
N GLN A 239 -22.90 -3.72 -28.42
CA GLN A 239 -24.31 -4.08 -28.54
C GLN A 239 -24.55 -5.20 -29.56
N GLU A 240 -23.73 -5.26 -30.60
CA GLU A 240 -23.71 -6.33 -31.61
C GLU A 240 -22.93 -7.59 -31.17
N GLY A 241 -22.28 -7.57 -30.00
CA GLY A 241 -21.45 -8.67 -29.51
C GLY A 241 -20.16 -8.88 -30.32
N LYS A 242 -19.68 -7.83 -31.01
CA LYS A 242 -18.47 -7.86 -31.85
C LYS A 242 -17.28 -7.23 -31.13
N HIS A 243 -16.09 -7.65 -31.53
CA HIS A 243 -14.83 -7.02 -31.10
C HIS A 243 -14.73 -5.60 -31.66
N VAL A 244 -14.35 -4.63 -30.83
CA VAL A 244 -14.18 -3.22 -31.24
C VAL A 244 -12.81 -3.07 -31.92
N PRO A 245 -12.75 -2.86 -33.25
CA PRO A 245 -11.46 -2.67 -33.93
C PRO A 245 -10.84 -1.34 -33.50
N ARG A 246 -9.55 -1.36 -33.16
CA ARG A 246 -8.75 -0.16 -32.86
C ARG A 246 -7.40 -0.25 -33.57
N GLY A 247 -7.16 0.67 -34.51
CA GLY A 247 -5.94 0.69 -35.30
C GLY A 247 -4.93 1.72 -34.82
N THR A 248 -3.64 1.42 -35.00
CA THR A 248 -2.55 2.38 -34.78
C THR A 248 -1.37 2.09 -35.71
N ILE A 249 -0.58 3.13 -35.98
CA ILE A 249 0.75 3.01 -36.60
C ILE A 249 1.87 3.39 -35.61
N GLN A 250 1.52 3.47 -34.31
CA GLN A 250 2.36 3.93 -33.20
C GLN A 250 2.87 5.37 -33.34
N THR A 251 2.03 6.25 -33.90
CA THR A 251 2.31 7.68 -34.07
C THR A 251 1.29 8.52 -33.29
N GLN A 252 1.81 9.44 -32.48
CA GLN A 252 1.00 10.51 -31.91
C GLN A 252 0.99 11.68 -32.89
N PHE A 253 -0.19 12.13 -33.27
CA PHE A 253 -0.43 13.34 -34.04
C PHE A 253 -0.94 14.45 -33.11
N MET A 254 -0.56 15.68 -33.42
CA MET A 254 -1.07 16.88 -32.78
C MET A 254 -1.72 17.79 -33.83
N TYR A 255 -2.86 18.37 -33.51
CA TYR A 255 -3.48 19.36 -34.39
C TYR A 255 -2.77 20.71 -34.23
N ARG A 256 -2.30 21.26 -35.37
CA ARG A 256 -1.58 22.54 -35.44
C ARG A 256 -2.28 23.48 -36.43
N PRO A 257 -2.43 24.78 -36.11
CA PRO A 257 -3.05 25.75 -37.00
C PRO A 257 -2.20 25.99 -38.27
N PHE A 258 -2.85 26.47 -39.34
CA PHE A 258 -2.20 26.63 -40.65
C PHE A 258 -0.97 27.54 -40.64
N ASP A 259 -0.92 28.55 -39.76
CA ASP A 259 0.26 29.42 -39.68
C ASP A 259 1.50 28.68 -39.16
N GLU A 260 1.30 27.70 -38.28
CA GLU A 260 2.35 26.82 -37.77
C GLU A 260 2.70 25.73 -38.78
N THR A 261 1.71 25.06 -39.39
CA THR A 261 1.98 24.02 -40.38
C THR A 261 2.71 24.57 -41.61
N ARG A 262 2.44 25.82 -42.02
CA ARG A 262 3.24 26.52 -43.05
C ARG A 262 4.71 26.67 -42.66
N ARG A 263 5.01 26.95 -41.39
CA ARG A 263 6.40 27.07 -40.90
C ARG A 263 7.09 25.70 -40.87
N LEU A 264 6.32 24.62 -40.70
CA LEU A 264 6.79 23.23 -40.79
C LEU A 264 6.93 22.71 -42.22
N GLY A 265 6.35 23.40 -43.21
CA GLY A 265 6.51 23.09 -44.62
C GLY A 265 5.22 22.71 -45.36
N LEU A 266 4.04 23.04 -44.86
CA LEU A 266 2.79 22.85 -45.62
C LEU A 266 2.80 23.72 -46.88
N SER A 267 2.63 23.11 -48.03
CA SER A 267 2.59 23.78 -49.33
C SER A 267 1.32 24.62 -49.47
N GLN A 268 1.45 25.78 -50.11
CA GLN A 268 0.30 26.66 -50.38
C GLN A 268 -0.78 25.97 -51.22
N LYS A 269 -0.37 25.04 -52.10
CA LYS A 269 -1.28 24.24 -52.92
C LYS A 269 -2.13 23.31 -52.06
N THR A 270 -1.52 22.62 -51.09
CA THR A 270 -2.23 21.72 -50.17
C THR A 270 -3.11 22.52 -49.21
N GLU A 271 -2.64 23.63 -48.63
CA GLU A 271 -3.49 24.51 -47.82
C GLU A 271 -4.72 25.00 -48.61
N ALA A 272 -4.53 25.44 -49.86
CA ALA A 272 -5.64 25.88 -50.71
C ALA A 272 -6.64 24.76 -51.01
N LEU A 273 -6.16 23.53 -51.26
CA LEU A 273 -7.02 22.36 -51.46
C LEU A 273 -7.84 22.04 -50.21
N ILE A 274 -7.21 22.04 -49.03
CA ILE A 274 -7.89 21.75 -47.77
C ILE A 274 -8.94 22.82 -47.47
N ARG A 275 -8.62 24.11 -47.60
CA ARG A 275 -9.58 25.19 -47.38
C ARG A 275 -10.74 25.20 -48.37
N ALA A 276 -10.51 24.77 -49.61
CA ALA A 276 -11.57 24.64 -50.60
C ALA A 276 -12.49 23.44 -50.29
N THR A 277 -11.93 22.34 -49.78
CA THR A 277 -12.69 21.12 -49.47
C THR A 277 -13.40 21.20 -48.12
N PHE A 278 -12.75 21.79 -47.12
CA PHE A 278 -13.22 21.93 -45.75
C PHE A 278 -13.06 23.39 -45.27
N PRO A 279 -14.02 24.28 -45.57
CA PRO A 279 -13.90 25.71 -45.29
C PRO A 279 -13.78 26.09 -43.81
N GLU A 280 -14.23 25.22 -42.91
CA GLU A 280 -14.18 25.41 -41.46
C GLU A 280 -12.83 24.99 -40.85
N GLU A 281 -11.98 24.28 -41.61
CA GLU A 281 -10.67 23.85 -41.09
C GLU A 281 -9.71 25.03 -40.99
N ILE A 282 -8.93 25.01 -39.92
CA ILE A 282 -7.96 26.07 -39.61
C ILE A 282 -6.55 25.51 -39.34
N GLY A 283 -6.33 24.21 -39.57
CA GLY A 283 -5.10 23.51 -39.28
C GLY A 283 -5.03 22.11 -39.88
N MET A 284 -3.96 21.40 -39.56
CA MET A 284 -3.69 20.01 -39.99
C MET A 284 -3.18 19.18 -38.81
N LEU A 285 -3.18 17.86 -38.99
CA LEU A 285 -2.52 16.93 -38.08
C LEU A 285 -1.03 16.82 -38.41
N VAL A 286 -0.18 16.97 -37.41
CA VAL A 286 1.27 16.90 -37.51
C VAL A 286 1.77 15.76 -36.63
N ALA A 287 2.67 14.92 -37.14
CA ALA A 287 3.32 13.88 -36.35
C ALA A 287 4.16 14.51 -35.23
N GLU A 288 3.77 14.29 -33.99
CA GLU A 288 4.47 14.81 -32.80
C GLU A 288 5.45 13.78 -32.25
N THR A 289 5.09 12.49 -32.31
CA THR A 289 5.93 11.40 -31.81
C THR A 289 5.75 10.20 -32.70
N VAL A 290 6.85 9.66 -33.22
CA VAL A 290 6.88 8.40 -33.97
C VAL A 290 7.68 7.39 -33.17
N LEU A 291 7.03 6.33 -32.69
CA LEU A 291 7.74 5.38 -31.83
C LEU A 291 8.77 4.55 -32.60
N PRO A 292 10.00 4.40 -32.04
CA PRO A 292 11.03 3.59 -32.67
C PRO A 292 10.61 2.12 -32.74
N LYS A 293 10.95 1.46 -33.85
CA LYS A 293 10.53 0.07 -34.18
C LYS A 293 9.01 -0.13 -34.34
N GLY A 294 8.21 0.94 -34.27
CA GLY A 294 6.79 0.91 -34.62
C GLY A 294 6.57 0.86 -36.14
N PRO A 295 5.34 0.58 -36.61
CA PRO A 295 5.02 0.47 -38.03
C PRO A 295 5.39 1.70 -38.87
N ALA A 296 5.29 2.89 -38.30
CA ALA A 296 5.65 4.15 -38.98
C ALA A 296 7.11 4.60 -38.77
N SER A 297 7.91 3.87 -37.99
CA SER A 297 9.26 4.29 -37.54
C SER A 297 10.22 4.64 -38.68
N ASP A 298 10.15 3.91 -39.80
CA ASP A 298 11.02 4.12 -40.96
C ASP A 298 10.32 4.94 -42.07
N CYS A 299 9.10 5.41 -41.81
CA CYS A 299 8.25 6.10 -42.79
C CYS A 299 8.03 7.58 -42.39
N LEU A 300 7.46 7.80 -41.21
CA LEU A 300 7.13 9.13 -40.71
C LEU A 300 8.25 9.65 -39.80
N GLU A 301 8.40 10.97 -39.76
CA GLU A 301 9.28 11.69 -38.85
C GLU A 301 8.48 12.77 -38.10
N GLU A 302 8.96 13.18 -36.93
CA GLU A 302 8.38 14.29 -36.19
C GLU A 302 8.36 15.57 -37.06
N GLY A 303 7.21 16.24 -37.11
CA GLY A 303 6.97 17.39 -37.95
C GLY A 303 6.30 17.08 -39.30
N ASP A 304 6.18 15.81 -39.70
CA ASP A 304 5.43 15.43 -40.91
C ASP A 304 3.97 15.85 -40.82
N ILE A 305 3.48 16.51 -41.87
CA ILE A 305 2.11 17.03 -41.93
C ILE A 305 1.25 16.05 -42.71
N LEU A 306 0.30 15.41 -42.04
CA LEU A 306 -0.59 14.43 -42.66
C LEU A 306 -1.51 15.12 -43.68
N VAL A 307 -1.57 14.61 -44.91
CA VAL A 307 -2.43 15.13 -45.98
C VAL A 307 -3.59 14.17 -46.27
N SER A 308 -3.28 12.90 -46.55
CA SER A 308 -4.30 11.90 -46.87
C SER A 308 -3.89 10.49 -46.49
N ILE A 309 -4.89 9.61 -46.35
CA ILE A 309 -4.73 8.17 -46.19
C ILE A 309 -5.63 7.47 -47.20
N ASN A 310 -5.06 6.55 -48.00
CA ASN A 310 -5.77 5.87 -49.09
C ASN A 310 -6.51 6.83 -50.03
N GLY A 311 -5.96 8.02 -50.26
CA GLY A 311 -6.54 9.08 -51.08
C GLY A 311 -7.63 9.92 -50.38
N GLU A 312 -8.07 9.59 -49.17
CA GLU A 312 -9.00 10.39 -48.36
C GLU A 312 -8.24 11.49 -47.61
N LEU A 313 -8.66 12.76 -47.75
CA LEU A 313 -8.01 13.88 -47.05
C LEU A 313 -8.31 13.82 -45.55
N ILE A 314 -7.26 13.87 -44.71
CA ILE A 314 -7.39 13.72 -43.24
C ILE A 314 -6.92 14.97 -42.53
N THR A 315 -7.86 15.71 -41.94
CA THR A 315 -7.59 16.96 -41.19
C THR A 315 -7.88 16.85 -39.69
N LYS A 316 -8.63 15.82 -39.28
CA LYS A 316 -9.16 15.62 -37.92
C LYS A 316 -8.95 14.20 -37.43
N PHE A 317 -8.99 14.03 -36.11
CA PHE A 317 -8.74 12.75 -35.46
C PHE A 317 -9.82 11.69 -35.72
N VAL A 318 -11.11 12.05 -35.78
CA VAL A 318 -12.18 11.05 -36.01
C VAL A 318 -12.03 10.34 -37.37
N PRO A 319 -11.84 11.05 -38.51
CA PRO A 319 -11.51 10.41 -39.79
C PRO A 319 -10.19 9.61 -39.77
N LEU A 320 -9.16 10.12 -39.10
CA LEU A 320 -7.87 9.43 -38.95
C LEU A 320 -8.06 8.05 -38.30
N GLU A 321 -8.71 8.03 -37.14
CA GLU A 321 -8.95 6.80 -36.40
C GLU A 321 -9.91 5.86 -37.12
N ASP A 322 -10.97 6.38 -37.76
CA ASP A 322 -11.87 5.54 -38.54
C ASP A 322 -11.15 4.84 -39.70
N CYS A 323 -10.22 5.53 -40.37
CA CYS A 323 -9.38 4.94 -41.38
C CYS A 323 -8.47 3.85 -40.79
N PHE A 324 -7.83 4.10 -39.65
CA PHE A 324 -7.01 3.07 -38.98
C PHE A 324 -7.84 1.86 -38.55
N ASP A 325 -8.98 2.05 -37.88
CA ASP A 325 -9.81 0.94 -37.41
C ASP A 325 -10.32 0.05 -38.54
N ARG A 326 -10.70 0.63 -39.69
CA ARG A 326 -11.16 -0.12 -40.87
C ARG A 326 -10.05 -0.97 -41.49
N ASN A 327 -8.80 -0.60 -41.26
CA ASN A 327 -7.63 -1.18 -41.90
C ASN A 327 -6.71 -1.95 -40.93
N VAL A 328 -7.15 -2.29 -39.71
CA VAL A 328 -6.37 -3.12 -38.78
C VAL A 328 -5.89 -4.41 -39.47
N GLY A 329 -4.58 -4.64 -39.45
CA GLY A 329 -3.90 -5.77 -40.11
C GLY A 329 -3.63 -5.56 -41.60
N ASN A 330 -4.10 -4.48 -42.21
CA ASN A 330 -3.93 -4.16 -43.62
C ASN A 330 -2.91 -3.02 -43.83
N GLU A 331 -2.37 -2.93 -45.04
CA GLU A 331 -1.51 -1.82 -45.47
C GLU A 331 -2.36 -0.63 -45.91
N ILE A 332 -1.96 0.57 -45.50
CA ILE A 332 -2.51 1.84 -45.94
C ILE A 332 -1.44 2.69 -46.62
N GLU A 333 -1.86 3.50 -47.58
CA GLU A 333 -1.02 4.52 -48.21
C GLU A 333 -1.20 5.85 -47.49
N ILE A 334 -0.13 6.39 -46.91
CA ILE A 334 -0.12 7.68 -46.22
C ILE A 334 0.60 8.70 -47.10
N VAL A 335 -0.04 9.84 -47.34
CA VAL A 335 0.59 11.00 -47.97
C VAL A 335 0.81 12.07 -46.92
N ALA A 336 2.05 12.49 -46.76
CA ALA A 336 2.44 13.55 -45.83
C ALA A 336 3.34 14.59 -46.54
N GLU A 337 3.44 15.79 -45.98
CA GLU A 337 4.40 16.81 -46.42
C GLU A 337 5.50 17.00 -45.37
N ARG A 338 6.75 16.90 -45.83
CA ARG A 338 7.96 17.09 -45.02
C ARG A 338 8.80 18.20 -45.62
N GLY A 339 8.94 19.33 -44.92
CA GLY A 339 9.78 20.44 -45.37
C GLY A 339 9.40 21.00 -46.75
N GLY A 340 8.12 20.93 -47.14
CA GLY A 340 7.62 21.39 -48.45
C GLY A 340 7.52 20.33 -49.53
N GLU A 341 8.03 19.11 -49.28
CA GLU A 341 7.98 18.00 -50.23
C GLU A 341 6.90 16.99 -49.85
N GLN A 342 6.07 16.61 -50.82
CA GLN A 342 5.10 15.53 -50.63
C GLN A 342 5.80 14.18 -50.67
N ARG A 343 5.51 13.35 -49.67
CA ARG A 343 6.02 11.98 -49.53
C ARG A 343 4.85 11.01 -49.38
N THR A 344 5.03 9.82 -49.92
CA THR A 344 4.03 8.76 -49.89
C THR A 344 4.67 7.52 -49.28
N PHE A 345 4.01 6.96 -48.27
CA PHE A 345 4.47 5.83 -47.49
C PHE A 345 3.43 4.74 -47.48
N LYS A 346 3.89 3.50 -47.34
CA LYS A 346 3.04 2.34 -47.12
C LYS A 346 3.29 1.83 -45.71
N VAL A 347 2.24 1.80 -44.90
CA VAL A 347 2.34 1.45 -43.47
C VAL A 347 1.28 0.40 -43.15
N THR A 348 1.66 -0.64 -42.41
CA THR A 348 0.69 -1.63 -41.91
C THR A 348 0.05 -1.10 -40.64
N VAL A 349 -1.28 -1.09 -40.57
CA VAL A 349 -2.00 -0.69 -39.35
C VAL A 349 -2.00 -1.86 -38.36
N GLN A 350 -1.47 -1.63 -37.17
CA GLN A 350 -1.43 -2.61 -36.09
C GLN A 350 -2.71 -2.55 -35.25
N ASP A 351 -3.09 -3.70 -34.69
CA ASP A 351 -4.15 -3.78 -33.67
C ASP A 351 -3.65 -3.22 -32.34
N LEU A 352 -4.31 -2.18 -31.85
CA LEU A 352 -3.94 -1.52 -30.60
C LEU A 352 -4.13 -2.44 -29.38
N HIS A 353 -5.11 -3.34 -29.43
CA HIS A 353 -5.34 -4.31 -28.35
C HIS A 353 -4.16 -5.28 -28.21
N SER A 354 -3.46 -5.60 -29.31
CA SER A 354 -2.31 -6.51 -29.30
C SER A 354 -1.05 -5.95 -28.63
N ILE A 355 -0.93 -4.62 -28.53
CA ILE A 355 0.19 -3.91 -27.89
C ILE A 355 -0.20 -3.24 -26.57
N THR A 356 -1.42 -3.51 -26.11
CA THR A 356 -1.92 -3.11 -24.80
C THR A 356 -1.84 -4.33 -23.90
N PRO A 357 -1.16 -4.24 -22.74
CA PRO A 357 -1.06 -5.39 -21.86
C PRO A 357 -2.46 -5.84 -21.40
N ASP A 358 -2.66 -7.15 -21.34
CA ASP A 358 -3.88 -7.83 -20.90
C ASP A 358 -3.58 -8.89 -19.82
N ARG A 359 -2.31 -9.02 -19.43
CA ARG A 359 -1.82 -10.03 -18.51
C ARG A 359 -0.62 -9.50 -17.71
N TYR A 360 -0.48 -10.01 -16.49
CA TYR A 360 0.66 -9.71 -15.63
C TYR A 360 1.08 -10.93 -14.81
N VAL A 361 2.34 -10.97 -14.40
CA VAL A 361 2.91 -12.01 -13.55
C VAL A 361 3.06 -11.49 -12.13
N GLU A 362 2.68 -12.32 -11.16
CA GLU A 362 2.94 -12.13 -9.73
C GLU A 362 4.05 -13.10 -9.30
N ILE A 363 5.12 -12.56 -8.70
CA ILE A 363 6.20 -13.34 -8.11
C ILE A 363 7.01 -12.48 -7.12
N GLY A 364 7.42 -13.05 -6.00
CA GLY A 364 8.31 -12.37 -5.07
C GLY A 364 7.73 -11.07 -4.49
N GLY A 365 6.40 -10.96 -4.42
CA GLY A 365 5.66 -9.73 -4.08
C GLY A 365 5.57 -8.66 -5.18
N ALA A 366 6.25 -8.82 -6.31
CA ALA A 366 6.22 -7.87 -7.43
C ALA A 366 5.14 -8.21 -8.45
N LYS A 367 4.82 -7.24 -9.31
CA LYS A 367 3.92 -7.41 -10.46
C LYS A 367 4.56 -6.86 -11.71
N LEU A 368 4.54 -7.65 -12.78
CA LEU A 368 5.22 -7.35 -14.04
C LEU A 368 4.30 -7.58 -15.22
N ASN A 369 4.30 -6.67 -16.20
CA ASN A 369 3.57 -6.79 -17.46
C ASN A 369 4.45 -6.34 -18.64
N ASN A 370 4.02 -6.62 -19.87
CA ASN A 370 4.67 -6.03 -21.04
C ASN A 370 4.52 -4.51 -21.02
N LEU A 371 5.56 -3.78 -21.45
CA LEU A 371 5.50 -2.33 -21.60
C LEU A 371 4.35 -1.94 -22.55
N SER A 372 3.44 -1.09 -22.07
CA SER A 372 2.29 -0.63 -22.85
C SER A 372 2.66 0.45 -23.86
N TYR A 373 1.86 0.55 -24.93
CA TYR A 373 1.96 1.69 -25.85
C TYR A 373 1.81 3.04 -25.13
N GLN A 374 0.96 3.09 -24.10
CA GLN A 374 0.73 4.27 -23.28
C GLN A 374 2.03 4.81 -22.65
N LEU A 375 2.78 3.93 -21.99
CA LEU A 375 4.05 4.29 -21.35
C LEU A 375 5.17 4.50 -22.39
N ALA A 376 5.24 3.64 -23.40
CA ALA A 376 6.25 3.74 -24.45
C ALA A 376 6.19 5.08 -25.20
N ARG A 377 4.97 5.55 -25.50
CA ARG A 377 4.69 6.87 -26.11
C ARG A 377 5.23 8.02 -25.27
N SER A 378 5.00 8.01 -23.96
CA SER A 378 5.45 9.08 -23.06
C SER A 378 6.96 9.27 -23.04
N PHE A 379 7.74 8.23 -23.30
CA PHE A 379 9.19 8.26 -23.25
C PHE A 379 9.87 8.08 -24.61
N CYS A 380 9.09 8.02 -25.69
CA CYS A 380 9.57 7.75 -27.05
C CYS A 380 10.48 6.50 -27.13
N VAL A 381 10.04 5.41 -26.50
CA VAL A 381 10.74 4.10 -26.53
C VAL A 381 9.93 3.07 -27.32
N PRO A 382 10.53 1.96 -27.80
CA PRO A 382 9.77 0.91 -28.46
C PRO A 382 8.72 0.29 -27.53
N VAL A 383 7.59 -0.15 -28.08
CA VAL A 383 6.55 -0.89 -27.32
C VAL A 383 6.99 -2.33 -27.08
N SER A 384 8.04 -2.51 -26.27
CA SER A 384 8.68 -3.79 -25.97
C SER A 384 9.40 -3.72 -24.62
N GLY A 385 9.48 -4.85 -23.92
CA GLY A 385 10.17 -4.97 -22.65
C GLY A 385 9.24 -5.39 -21.51
N VAL A 386 9.84 -5.80 -20.39
CA VAL A 386 9.11 -6.21 -19.19
C VAL A 386 9.12 -5.07 -18.18
N TYR A 387 7.95 -4.48 -17.96
CA TYR A 387 7.70 -3.38 -17.04
C TYR A 387 7.36 -3.89 -15.65
N VAL A 388 8.02 -3.33 -14.63
CA VAL A 388 7.73 -3.61 -13.22
C VAL A 388 6.65 -2.65 -12.71
N ALA A 389 5.39 -3.04 -12.87
CA ALA A 389 4.23 -2.25 -12.42
C ALA A 389 4.14 -2.09 -10.90
N GLU A 390 4.59 -3.10 -10.14
CA GLU A 390 4.71 -3.00 -8.69
C GLU A 390 6.11 -3.42 -8.25
N PRO A 391 7.05 -2.47 -8.07
CA PRO A 391 8.40 -2.77 -7.60
C PRO A 391 8.38 -3.03 -6.10
N SER A 392 8.05 -4.27 -5.74
CA SER A 392 7.97 -4.75 -4.37
C SER A 392 8.71 -6.09 -4.22
N GLY A 393 8.86 -6.51 -2.96
CA GLY A 393 9.63 -7.70 -2.57
C GLY A 393 10.96 -7.83 -3.31
N MET A 394 11.16 -8.90 -4.09
CA MET A 394 12.45 -9.18 -4.74
C MET A 394 12.87 -8.19 -5.82
N PHE A 395 11.92 -7.54 -6.50
CA PHE A 395 12.18 -6.53 -7.53
C PHE A 395 12.05 -5.09 -7.02
N ARG A 396 12.23 -4.88 -5.71
CA ARG A 396 12.38 -3.53 -5.15
C ARG A 396 13.81 -3.03 -5.35
N PHE A 397 14.04 -2.29 -6.42
CA PHE A 397 15.32 -1.67 -6.75
C PHE A 397 15.56 -0.37 -5.97
N GLU A 398 16.80 0.10 -5.97
CA GLU A 398 17.14 1.43 -5.48
C GLU A 398 16.72 2.49 -6.50
N GLY A 399 16.01 3.53 -6.05
CA GLY A 399 15.54 4.63 -6.90
C GLY A 399 14.03 4.86 -6.79
N PRO A 400 13.38 5.40 -7.84
CA PRO A 400 11.94 5.67 -7.83
C PRO A 400 11.08 4.41 -7.68
N ASP A 401 9.88 4.58 -7.14
CA ASP A 401 8.92 3.48 -6.92
C ASP A 401 8.15 3.07 -8.21
N ARG A 402 8.51 3.59 -9.40
CA ARG A 402 7.92 3.26 -10.72
C ARG A 402 8.93 3.52 -11.84
N GLY A 403 8.67 2.94 -13.02
CA GLY A 403 9.44 3.25 -14.23
C GLY A 403 10.53 2.24 -14.59
N TRP A 404 10.56 1.06 -13.98
CA TRP A 404 11.62 0.08 -14.22
C TRP A 404 11.29 -0.87 -15.36
N LEU A 405 12.24 -1.03 -16.28
CA LEU A 405 12.24 -2.03 -17.34
C LEU A 405 13.35 -3.05 -17.11
N LEU A 406 13.04 -4.32 -17.30
CA LEU A 406 13.99 -5.41 -17.18
C LEU A 406 14.55 -5.79 -18.55
N SER A 407 15.87 -5.95 -18.64
CA SER A 407 16.58 -6.33 -19.87
C SER A 407 17.06 -7.78 -19.84
N SER A 408 17.48 -8.27 -18.67
CA SER A 408 17.90 -9.67 -18.50
C SER A 408 17.70 -10.18 -17.08
N ILE A 409 17.47 -11.48 -16.99
CA ILE A 409 17.36 -12.24 -15.74
C ILE A 409 18.40 -13.35 -15.79
N ASP A 410 19.25 -13.43 -14.78
CA ASP A 410 20.32 -14.43 -14.69
C ASP A 410 21.17 -14.52 -15.95
N ASN A 411 21.54 -13.35 -16.50
CA ASN A 411 22.28 -13.18 -17.75
C ASN A 411 21.55 -13.64 -19.03
N GLN A 412 20.28 -14.05 -18.94
CA GLN A 412 19.45 -14.36 -20.10
C GLN A 412 18.65 -13.12 -20.52
N PRO A 413 18.81 -12.63 -21.76
CA PRO A 413 18.07 -11.46 -22.24
C PRO A 413 16.58 -11.78 -22.33
N ILE A 414 15.74 -10.80 -21.96
CA ILE A 414 14.28 -10.90 -22.04
C ILE A 414 13.73 -9.70 -22.81
N GLN A 415 12.75 -9.95 -23.68
CA GLN A 415 12.09 -8.91 -24.48
C GLN A 415 10.63 -8.73 -24.10
N ASN A 416 10.01 -9.75 -23.52
CA ASN A 416 8.61 -9.78 -23.18
C ASN A 416 8.36 -10.66 -21.93
N LEU A 417 7.10 -10.67 -21.49
CA LEU A 417 6.66 -11.39 -20.30
C LEU A 417 6.77 -12.91 -20.43
N ASP A 418 6.66 -13.49 -21.63
CA ASP A 418 6.84 -14.94 -21.83
C ASP A 418 8.30 -15.35 -21.60
N ASP A 419 9.26 -14.62 -22.18
CA ASP A 419 10.69 -14.83 -21.93
C ASP A 419 11.00 -14.77 -20.42
N PHE A 420 10.41 -13.79 -19.72
CA PHE A 420 10.56 -13.65 -18.27
C PHE A 420 10.01 -14.89 -17.52
N ILE A 421 8.82 -15.38 -17.90
CA ILE A 421 8.20 -16.56 -17.27
C ILE A 421 9.09 -17.78 -17.48
N GLU A 422 9.53 -18.04 -18.71
CA GLU A 422 10.36 -19.19 -19.06
C GLU A 422 11.66 -19.19 -18.26
N VAL A 423 12.36 -18.06 -18.20
CA VAL A 423 13.60 -17.94 -17.43
C VAL A 423 13.33 -18.17 -15.94
N MET A 424 12.36 -17.48 -15.34
CA MET A 424 12.07 -17.58 -13.90
C MET A 424 11.58 -18.97 -13.47
N GLN A 425 10.94 -19.74 -14.36
CA GLN A 425 10.55 -21.12 -14.08
C GLN A 425 11.74 -22.05 -13.83
N THR A 426 12.91 -21.76 -14.42
CA THR A 426 14.12 -22.57 -14.29
C THR A 426 14.93 -22.29 -13.03
N ILE A 427 14.62 -21.20 -12.32
CA ILE A 427 15.44 -20.71 -11.21
C ILE A 427 14.90 -21.24 -9.86
N PRO A 428 15.74 -21.97 -9.09
CA PRO A 428 15.49 -22.35 -7.71
C PRO A 428 15.07 -21.22 -6.78
N ASP A 429 14.22 -21.55 -5.81
CA ASP A 429 13.93 -20.67 -4.69
C ASP A 429 15.22 -20.37 -3.89
N ARG A 430 15.29 -19.17 -3.30
CA ARG A 430 16.44 -18.65 -2.55
C ARG A 430 17.74 -18.45 -3.36
N GLU A 431 17.74 -18.76 -4.66
CA GLU A 431 18.90 -18.49 -5.50
C GLU A 431 19.11 -16.99 -5.69
N ARG A 432 20.37 -16.57 -5.82
CA ARG A 432 20.74 -15.18 -6.05
C ARG A 432 21.22 -14.98 -7.47
N ILE A 433 20.51 -14.12 -8.18
CA ILE A 433 20.70 -13.93 -9.61
C ILE A 433 20.91 -12.45 -9.92
N PRO A 434 21.77 -12.12 -10.89
CA PRO A 434 21.85 -10.78 -11.43
C PRO A 434 20.61 -10.46 -12.27
N VAL A 435 20.11 -9.24 -12.13
CA VAL A 435 19.03 -8.67 -12.94
C VAL A 435 19.55 -7.37 -13.51
N VAL A 436 19.49 -7.26 -14.84
CA VAL A 436 19.83 -6.02 -15.54
C VAL A 436 18.55 -5.25 -15.82
N TYR A 437 18.52 -3.99 -15.40
CA TYR A 437 17.35 -3.13 -15.50
C TYR A 437 17.75 -1.69 -15.80
N TYR A 438 16.80 -0.88 -16.23
CA TYR A 438 16.99 0.56 -16.46
C TYR A 438 15.69 1.31 -16.21
N SER A 439 15.81 2.63 -16.00
CA SER A 439 14.64 3.51 -15.90
C SER A 439 14.13 3.81 -17.31
N ILE A 440 12.82 3.73 -17.54
CA ILE A 440 12.22 4.13 -18.82
C ILE A 440 12.49 5.62 -19.14
N ALA A 441 12.71 6.45 -18.11
CA ALA A 441 13.07 7.86 -18.26
C ALA A 441 14.55 8.09 -18.57
N ASP A 442 15.40 7.07 -18.41
CA ASP A 442 16.83 7.11 -18.73
C ASP A 442 17.29 5.76 -19.27
N VAL A 443 17.11 5.58 -20.58
CA VAL A 443 17.47 4.35 -21.30
C VAL A 443 18.98 4.17 -21.48
N HIS A 444 19.78 5.19 -21.18
CA HIS A 444 21.23 5.15 -21.36
C HIS A 444 21.95 4.63 -20.12
N THR A 445 21.31 4.71 -18.94
CA THR A 445 21.87 4.21 -17.69
C THR A 445 21.39 2.79 -17.40
N THR A 446 22.22 1.81 -17.73
CA THR A 446 22.00 0.42 -17.35
C THR A 446 22.43 0.17 -15.90
N SER A 447 21.55 -0.46 -15.13
CA SER A 447 21.79 -0.84 -13.73
C SER A 447 21.75 -2.35 -13.56
N VAL A 448 22.47 -2.84 -12.54
CA VAL A 448 22.48 -4.26 -12.17
C VAL A 448 22.16 -4.39 -10.69
N ALA A 449 21.21 -5.25 -10.36
CA ALA A 449 20.93 -5.66 -9.00
C ALA A 449 21.09 -7.17 -8.86
N VAL A 450 21.53 -7.63 -7.70
CA VAL A 450 21.45 -9.05 -7.34
C VAL A 450 20.21 -9.22 -6.48
N ILE A 451 19.25 -10.00 -6.97
CA ILE A 451 18.03 -10.32 -6.23
C ILE A 451 18.17 -11.74 -5.65
N GLN A 452 17.46 -11.99 -4.56
CA GLN A 452 17.22 -13.36 -4.08
C GLN A 452 15.82 -13.77 -4.51
N VAL A 453 15.72 -14.86 -5.26
CA VAL A 453 14.45 -15.39 -5.74
C VAL A 453 13.63 -15.86 -4.56
N GLU A 454 12.39 -15.36 -4.49
CA GLU A 454 11.42 -15.67 -3.44
C GLU A 454 10.19 -16.30 -4.09
N ARG A 455 9.98 -17.59 -3.82
CA ARG A 455 8.81 -18.36 -4.24
C ARG A 455 8.12 -19.09 -3.08
N HIS A 456 8.63 -18.98 -1.86
CA HIS A 456 8.11 -19.70 -0.68
C HIS A 456 7.12 -18.89 0.17
N TRP A 457 7.15 -17.55 0.11
CA TRP A 457 6.14 -16.67 0.71
C TRP A 457 5.01 -16.34 -0.26
N SER A 458 5.33 -16.10 -1.54
CA SER A 458 4.38 -15.66 -2.56
C SER A 458 4.20 -16.69 -3.69
N ARG A 459 3.03 -16.64 -4.34
CA ARG A 459 2.73 -17.52 -5.47
C ARG A 459 3.44 -16.99 -6.71
N PHE A 460 3.95 -17.90 -7.54
CA PHE A 460 4.35 -17.59 -8.92
C PHE A 460 3.18 -17.89 -9.85
N ARG A 461 2.48 -16.85 -10.32
CA ARG A 461 1.28 -17.02 -11.14
C ARG A 461 1.14 -15.96 -12.23
N LEU A 462 0.52 -16.35 -13.33
CA LEU A 462 0.05 -15.47 -14.39
C LEU A 462 -1.40 -15.09 -14.13
N ALA A 463 -1.73 -13.83 -14.27
CA ALA A 463 -3.09 -13.32 -14.29
C ALA A 463 -3.41 -12.83 -15.71
N VAL A 464 -4.52 -13.29 -16.29
CA VAL A 464 -4.96 -12.90 -17.64
C VAL A 464 -6.36 -12.30 -17.59
N ARG A 465 -6.58 -11.17 -18.26
CA ARG A 465 -7.86 -10.49 -18.32
C ARG A 465 -8.92 -11.36 -19.00
N ASN A 466 -10.10 -11.47 -18.38
CA ASN A 466 -11.27 -12.14 -18.96
C ASN A 466 -12.46 -11.18 -19.02
N ASP A 467 -12.63 -10.49 -20.17
CA ASP A 467 -13.69 -9.50 -20.36
C ASP A 467 -15.10 -10.12 -20.48
N LYS A 468 -15.24 -11.47 -20.51
CA LYS A 468 -16.54 -12.14 -20.47
C LYS A 468 -17.06 -12.29 -19.04
N THR A 469 -16.18 -12.66 -18.11
CA THR A 469 -16.53 -12.86 -16.70
C THR A 469 -16.33 -11.59 -15.87
N GLY A 470 -15.51 -10.65 -16.36
CA GLY A 470 -15.09 -9.47 -15.62
C GLY A 470 -13.94 -9.75 -14.63
N LEU A 471 -13.48 -10.99 -14.55
CA LEU A 471 -12.41 -11.42 -13.66
C LEU A 471 -11.07 -11.50 -14.38
N TRP A 472 -10.01 -11.69 -13.59
CA TRP A 472 -8.70 -12.08 -14.09
C TRP A 472 -8.44 -13.53 -13.73
N ASP A 473 -8.21 -14.35 -14.75
CA ASP A 473 -7.99 -15.78 -14.60
C ASP A 473 -6.56 -16.04 -14.14
N PHE A 474 -6.42 -16.78 -13.04
CA PHE A 474 -5.12 -17.10 -12.46
C PHE A 474 -4.63 -18.47 -12.92
N THR A 475 -3.43 -18.50 -13.50
CA THR A 475 -2.71 -19.73 -13.83
C THR A 475 -1.46 -19.83 -12.96
N ASN A 476 -1.33 -20.91 -12.19
CA ASN A 476 -0.11 -21.19 -11.43
C ASN A 476 1.03 -21.55 -12.41
N LEU A 477 2.16 -20.86 -12.31
CA LEU A 477 3.31 -21.03 -13.21
C LEU A 477 4.32 -22.07 -12.70
N GLY A 478 3.99 -22.80 -11.64
CA GLY A 478 4.72 -23.97 -11.17
C GLY A 478 5.09 -23.88 -9.69
N THR A 479 5.36 -25.05 -9.10
CA THR A 479 5.84 -25.13 -7.72
C THR A 479 7.27 -24.63 -7.61
N PRO A 480 7.67 -24.04 -6.46
CA PRO A 480 9.05 -23.63 -6.22
C PRO A 480 10.02 -24.80 -6.44
N LEU A 481 11.04 -24.58 -7.25
CA LEU A 481 12.17 -25.51 -7.33
C LEU A 481 12.96 -25.44 -6.01
N PRO A 482 13.42 -26.57 -5.46
CA PRO A 482 14.07 -26.60 -4.16
C PRO A 482 15.37 -25.78 -4.18
N PRO A 483 15.72 -25.09 -3.08
CA PRO A 483 16.97 -24.35 -2.98
C PRO A 483 18.19 -25.21 -3.29
N LYS A 484 19.19 -24.63 -3.99
CA LYS A 484 20.46 -25.30 -4.22
C LYS A 484 21.18 -25.54 -2.89
N PRO A 485 21.80 -26.71 -2.68
CA PRO A 485 22.62 -26.95 -1.50
C PRO A 485 23.74 -25.92 -1.39
N ILE A 486 23.95 -25.38 -0.19
CA ILE A 486 25.03 -24.43 0.06
C ILE A 486 26.36 -25.16 -0.03
N ILE A 487 27.27 -24.64 -0.86
CA ILE A 487 28.64 -25.15 -0.97
C ILE A 487 29.51 -24.33 -0.01
N PRO A 488 30.05 -24.96 1.06
CA PRO A 488 30.89 -24.25 2.01
C PRO A 488 32.10 -23.61 1.33
N SER A 489 32.32 -22.34 1.62
CA SER A 489 33.43 -21.56 1.06
C SER A 489 34.30 -21.01 2.19
N THR A 490 35.61 -20.88 1.95
CA THR A 490 36.55 -20.32 2.95
C THR A 490 37.05 -18.98 2.46
N VAL A 491 36.88 -17.94 3.29
CA VAL A 491 37.38 -16.59 2.99
C VAL A 491 38.25 -16.05 4.14
N LYS A 492 39.01 -14.99 3.85
CA LYS A 492 39.79 -14.24 4.83
C LYS A 492 39.07 -12.93 5.16
N PHE A 493 39.19 -12.48 6.40
CA PHE A 493 38.74 -11.14 6.79
C PHE A 493 39.71 -10.08 6.26
N LEU A 494 39.21 -8.85 6.12
CA LEU A 494 40.02 -7.69 5.78
C LEU A 494 41.07 -7.44 6.86
N GLU A 495 42.34 -7.32 6.46
CA GLU A 495 43.41 -6.89 7.34
C GLU A 495 43.35 -5.36 7.50
N LEU A 496 43.01 -4.91 8.71
CA LEU A 496 42.95 -3.49 9.05
C LEU A 496 44.28 -2.99 9.60
N ASP A 497 44.54 -1.70 9.42
CA ASP A 497 45.77 -1.03 9.86
C ASP A 497 46.00 -1.19 11.38
N GLU A 498 47.25 -1.45 11.78
CA GLU A 498 47.64 -1.65 13.19
C GLU A 498 47.39 -0.43 14.08
N SER A 499 47.37 0.78 13.50
CA SER A 499 47.08 2.03 14.22
C SER A 499 45.70 2.06 14.90
N LEU A 500 44.76 1.23 14.45
CA LEU A 500 43.42 1.10 15.03
C LEU A 500 43.41 0.35 16.37
N GLY A 501 44.53 -0.30 16.73
CA GLY A 501 44.69 -1.02 17.99
C GLY A 501 43.92 -2.34 18.08
N PRO A 502 43.88 -2.99 19.26
CA PRO A 502 43.36 -4.36 19.44
C PRO A 502 41.88 -4.53 19.08
N ALA A 503 41.08 -3.46 19.20
CA ALA A 503 39.65 -3.50 18.89
C ALA A 503 39.35 -3.84 17.41
N LYS A 504 40.32 -3.65 16.49
CA LYS A 504 40.17 -4.02 15.08
C LYS A 504 39.92 -5.53 14.88
N GLU A 505 40.41 -6.37 15.79
CA GLU A 505 40.25 -7.83 15.69
C GLU A 505 38.77 -8.26 15.83
N LEU A 506 37.91 -7.42 16.42
CA LEU A 506 36.49 -7.68 16.55
C LEU A 506 35.75 -7.74 15.21
N PHE A 507 36.31 -7.24 14.11
CA PHE A 507 35.71 -7.44 12.79
C PHE A 507 35.64 -8.93 12.38
N SER A 508 36.49 -9.80 12.95
CA SER A 508 36.38 -11.26 12.81
C SER A 508 35.20 -11.87 13.58
N SER A 509 34.57 -11.09 14.47
CA SER A 509 33.35 -11.41 15.21
C SER A 509 32.15 -10.58 14.74
N MET A 510 32.27 -9.79 13.67
CA MET A 510 31.17 -8.98 13.15
C MET A 510 30.69 -9.50 11.80
N VAL A 511 29.38 -9.41 11.60
CA VAL A 511 28.71 -9.84 10.36
C VAL A 511 27.70 -8.79 9.93
N LYS A 512 27.35 -8.75 8.64
CA LYS A 512 26.21 -7.96 8.16
C LYS A 512 24.97 -8.85 8.12
N VAL A 513 23.84 -8.31 8.56
CA VAL A 513 22.56 -8.99 8.62
C VAL A 513 21.59 -8.26 7.71
N GLY A 514 21.06 -8.98 6.73
CA GLY A 514 19.94 -8.53 5.89
C GLY A 514 18.67 -9.28 6.30
N TYR A 515 17.57 -8.55 6.45
CA TYR A 515 16.28 -9.13 6.82
C TYR A 515 15.18 -8.67 5.87
N TYR A 516 14.51 -9.62 5.22
CA TYR A 516 13.37 -9.40 4.35
C TYR A 516 12.08 -9.82 5.06
N MET A 517 11.09 -8.93 5.07
CA MET A 517 9.80 -9.13 5.72
C MET A 517 8.70 -9.21 4.64
N PRO A 518 8.08 -10.38 4.43
CA PRO A 518 7.07 -10.59 3.38
C PRO A 518 5.75 -9.88 3.68
N CYS A 519 5.46 -9.63 4.97
CA CYS A 519 4.25 -8.99 5.44
C CYS A 519 4.59 -7.85 6.42
N ARG A 520 3.76 -6.80 6.44
CA ARG A 520 3.89 -5.71 7.41
C ARG A 520 3.05 -6.03 8.63
N ILE A 521 3.67 -6.59 9.65
CA ILE A 521 3.04 -6.90 10.94
C ILE A 521 3.73 -6.11 12.06
N ASP A 522 3.16 -6.18 13.26
CA ASP A 522 3.69 -5.54 14.47
C ASP A 522 3.98 -4.03 14.35
N GLY A 523 3.22 -3.34 13.49
CA GLY A 523 3.37 -1.89 13.24
C GLY A 523 4.70 -1.46 12.59
N PHE A 524 5.50 -2.39 12.08
CA PHE A 524 6.79 -2.06 11.47
C PHE A 524 6.60 -1.55 10.02
N PRO A 525 7.24 -0.42 9.62
CA PRO A 525 6.88 0.26 8.38
C PRO A 525 7.69 -0.16 7.14
N LYS A 526 8.69 -1.04 7.29
CA LYS A 526 9.62 -1.42 6.20
C LYS A 526 9.49 -2.92 5.88
N SER A 527 9.76 -3.28 4.62
CA SER A 527 9.82 -4.67 4.15
C SER A 527 11.23 -5.23 4.06
N ARG A 528 12.27 -4.39 4.20
CA ARG A 528 13.69 -4.79 4.21
C ARG A 528 14.48 -3.92 5.17
N LYS A 529 15.46 -4.52 5.85
CA LYS A 529 16.44 -3.82 6.70
C LYS A 529 17.81 -4.48 6.60
N TYR A 530 18.85 -3.68 6.74
CA TYR A 530 20.24 -4.11 6.76
C TYR A 530 20.94 -3.49 7.97
N GLY A 531 21.79 -4.26 8.64
CA GLY A 531 22.60 -3.79 9.75
C GLY A 531 23.73 -4.76 10.08
N ALA A 532 24.34 -4.59 11.23
CA ALA A 532 25.43 -5.42 11.72
C ALA A 532 24.96 -6.30 12.88
N GLY A 533 25.59 -7.46 13.02
CA GLY A 533 25.44 -8.36 14.15
C GLY A 533 26.79 -8.72 14.75
N LEU A 534 26.78 -9.03 16.05
CA LEU A 534 27.94 -9.51 16.80
C LEU A 534 27.84 -11.03 16.99
N VAL A 535 28.83 -11.77 16.51
CA VAL A 535 28.96 -13.21 16.74
C VAL A 535 29.39 -13.43 18.19
N VAL A 536 28.51 -14.02 18.99
CA VAL A 536 28.71 -14.28 20.42
C VAL A 536 29.01 -15.75 20.71
N ASP A 537 28.74 -16.63 19.75
CA ASP A 537 29.12 -18.04 19.77
C ASP A 537 29.32 -18.52 18.33
N ALA A 538 30.57 -18.62 17.88
CA ALA A 538 30.91 -19.07 16.54
C ALA A 538 30.67 -20.57 16.32
N GLU A 539 30.77 -21.40 17.37
CA GLU A 539 30.58 -22.85 17.28
C GLU A 539 29.11 -23.22 17.04
N ARG A 540 28.20 -22.45 17.64
CA ARG A 540 26.75 -22.59 17.44
C ARG A 540 26.18 -21.63 16.39
N GLY A 541 27.00 -20.68 15.93
CA GLY A 541 26.62 -19.65 14.97
C GLY A 541 25.65 -18.59 15.53
N LEU A 542 25.69 -18.29 16.83
CA LEU A 542 24.81 -17.30 17.47
C LEU A 542 25.31 -15.87 17.26
N ILE A 543 24.38 -14.99 16.87
CA ILE A 543 24.61 -13.58 16.57
C ILE A 543 23.61 -12.73 17.34
N VAL A 544 24.08 -11.65 17.96
CA VAL A 544 23.23 -10.61 18.54
C VAL A 544 23.04 -9.50 17.51
N VAL A 545 21.79 -9.09 17.26
CA VAL A 545 21.44 -8.05 16.30
C VAL A 545 20.36 -7.12 16.87
N SER A 546 20.28 -5.88 16.39
CA SER A 546 19.21 -4.95 16.79
C SER A 546 17.82 -5.42 16.34
N ARG A 547 16.80 -5.21 17.18
CA ARG A 547 15.40 -5.44 16.79
C ARG A 547 14.86 -4.43 15.77
N ASN A 548 15.57 -3.33 15.51
CA ASN A 548 15.25 -2.48 14.36
C ASN A 548 15.67 -3.12 13.02
N ILE A 549 16.52 -4.14 13.05
CA ILE A 549 16.87 -4.94 11.87
C ILE A 549 15.98 -6.18 11.78
N VAL A 550 15.78 -6.86 12.91
CA VAL A 550 14.93 -8.05 13.03
C VAL A 550 13.77 -7.76 14.00
N PRO A 551 12.69 -7.11 13.54
CA PRO A 551 11.61 -6.64 14.41
C PRO A 551 10.67 -7.75 14.87
N PHE A 552 10.42 -8.76 14.04
CA PHE A 552 9.53 -9.88 14.30
C PHE A 552 10.03 -11.14 13.57
N ALA A 553 9.49 -12.31 13.91
CA ALA A 553 10.02 -13.61 13.49
C ALA A 553 9.68 -14.03 12.05
N MET A 554 8.70 -13.40 11.40
CA MET A 554 8.31 -13.71 10.02
C MET A 554 9.20 -13.00 9.00
N GLY A 555 10.11 -13.73 8.36
CA GLY A 555 10.95 -13.19 7.31
C GLY A 555 12.18 -14.01 6.99
N ASP A 556 12.87 -13.64 5.91
CA ASP A 556 14.12 -14.27 5.49
C ASP A 556 15.31 -13.50 6.04
N LEU A 557 16.19 -14.23 6.72
CA LEU A 557 17.42 -13.68 7.28
C LEU A 557 18.63 -14.17 6.51
N ASN A 558 19.49 -13.24 6.13
CA ASN A 558 20.76 -13.48 5.48
C ASN A 558 21.90 -12.92 6.33
N VAL A 559 22.95 -13.71 6.52
CA VAL A 559 24.16 -13.31 7.23
C VAL A 559 25.31 -13.25 6.22
N THR A 560 25.89 -12.07 6.05
CA THR A 560 27.09 -11.84 5.25
C THR A 560 28.32 -11.80 6.15
N ILE A 561 29.27 -12.69 5.89
CA ILE A 561 30.51 -12.88 6.65
C ILE A 561 31.68 -12.43 5.78
N ALA A 562 32.57 -11.62 6.37
CA ALA A 562 33.75 -11.06 5.72
C ALA A 562 33.46 -10.39 4.35
N ASP A 563 32.29 -9.79 4.20
CA ASP A 563 31.80 -9.17 2.95
C ASP A 563 31.81 -10.07 1.71
N SER A 564 31.96 -11.38 1.89
CA SER A 564 32.27 -12.30 0.79
C SER A 564 31.37 -13.54 0.77
N ILE A 565 31.02 -14.09 1.94
CA ILE A 565 30.15 -15.27 2.04
C ILE A 565 28.79 -14.81 2.55
N ILE A 566 27.72 -15.31 1.95
CA ILE A 566 26.38 -15.03 2.44
C ILE A 566 25.63 -16.34 2.64
N VAL A 567 25.18 -16.56 3.87
CA VAL A 567 24.48 -17.78 4.31
C VAL A 567 23.09 -17.41 4.85
N PRO A 568 22.10 -18.30 4.73
CA PRO A 568 20.83 -18.10 5.40
C PRO A 568 21.02 -18.17 6.92
N GLY A 569 20.16 -17.47 7.63
CA GLY A 569 20.07 -17.56 9.08
C GLY A 569 18.63 -17.69 9.56
N LYS A 570 18.46 -17.84 10.87
CA LYS A 570 17.17 -18.03 11.55
C LYS A 570 17.03 -17.07 12.72
N VAL A 571 15.82 -16.58 12.94
CA VAL A 571 15.49 -15.82 14.15
C VAL A 571 15.28 -16.82 15.28
N VAL A 572 16.11 -16.73 16.33
CA VAL A 572 16.08 -17.66 17.46
C VAL A 572 15.29 -17.06 18.63
N TYR A 573 15.47 -15.77 18.87
CA TYR A 573 14.84 -15.08 20.01
C TYR A 573 14.73 -13.57 19.78
N LEU A 574 13.59 -13.01 20.15
CA LEU A 574 13.30 -11.58 20.12
C LEU A 574 13.14 -11.10 21.56
N HIS A 575 14.05 -10.27 22.05
CA HIS A 575 13.93 -9.81 23.43
C HIS A 575 12.68 -8.91 23.60
N PRO A 576 11.83 -9.13 24.61
CA PRO A 576 10.51 -8.50 24.69
C PRO A 576 10.53 -7.00 24.97
N THR A 577 11.56 -6.49 25.65
CA THR A 577 11.64 -5.07 26.09
C THR A 577 12.93 -4.37 25.67
N HIS A 578 14.08 -5.03 25.76
CA HIS A 578 15.37 -4.54 25.25
C HIS A 578 15.53 -4.74 23.74
N ASN A 579 16.26 -3.84 23.08
CA ASN A 579 16.31 -3.71 21.62
C ASN A 579 17.29 -4.68 20.93
N PHE A 580 17.29 -5.95 21.32
CA PHE A 580 18.13 -6.96 20.68
C PHE A 580 17.35 -8.24 20.34
N ALA A 581 17.83 -8.95 19.33
CA ALA A 581 17.42 -10.27 18.93
C ALA A 581 18.65 -11.17 18.87
N ILE A 582 18.43 -12.46 19.09
CA ILE A 582 19.41 -13.51 18.81
C ILE A 582 18.99 -14.20 17.53
N VAL A 583 19.93 -14.28 16.59
CA VAL A 583 19.77 -14.98 15.31
C VAL A 583 20.90 -15.99 15.18
N SER A 584 20.72 -16.99 14.32
CA SER A 584 21.72 -18.03 14.10
C SER A 584 22.00 -18.24 12.62
N TYR A 585 23.22 -18.63 12.29
CA TYR A 585 23.59 -19.24 11.01
C TYR A 585 24.15 -20.65 11.24
N ASN A 586 24.26 -21.46 10.19
CA ASN A 586 24.90 -22.77 10.28
C ASN A 586 26.42 -22.64 10.04
N PRO A 587 27.28 -22.91 11.05
CA PRO A 587 28.73 -22.77 10.89
C PRO A 587 29.36 -23.70 9.83
N LYS A 588 28.66 -24.77 9.43
CA LYS A 588 29.15 -25.65 8.36
C LYS A 588 29.11 -24.98 6.98
N ASP A 589 28.27 -23.97 6.80
CA ASP A 589 28.06 -23.30 5.51
C ASP A 589 29.21 -22.33 5.16
N ILE A 590 30.11 -22.06 6.10
CA ILE A 590 31.19 -21.07 5.96
C ILE A 590 32.59 -21.70 5.87
N GLY A 591 32.66 -23.01 5.64
CA GLY A 591 33.92 -23.74 5.45
C GLY A 591 34.92 -23.52 6.60
N GLY A 592 36.17 -23.19 6.25
CA GLY A 592 37.24 -22.87 7.20
C GLY A 592 37.41 -21.37 7.48
N THR A 593 36.39 -20.55 7.21
CA THR A 593 36.45 -19.10 7.43
C THR A 593 36.68 -18.81 8.92
N PRO A 594 37.69 -18.01 9.29
CA PRO A 594 38.12 -17.85 10.69
C PRO A 594 37.25 -16.86 11.47
N ILE A 595 35.94 -17.10 11.51
CA ILE A 595 34.99 -16.34 12.33
C ILE A 595 35.23 -16.64 13.82
N GLN A 596 35.17 -15.62 14.67
CA GLN A 596 35.48 -15.75 16.09
C GLN A 596 34.29 -15.38 16.97
N SER A 597 34.13 -16.06 18.11
CA SER A 597 33.26 -15.59 19.19
C SER A 597 33.86 -14.33 19.81
N ALA A 598 33.04 -13.28 19.93
CA ALA A 598 33.47 -12.05 20.57
C ALA A 598 33.84 -12.30 22.05
N LYS A 599 34.99 -11.79 22.47
CA LYS A 599 35.43 -11.88 23.87
C LYS A 599 34.69 -10.82 24.68
N ILE A 600 33.96 -11.24 25.71
CA ILE A 600 33.22 -10.33 26.60
C ILE A 600 34.16 -9.80 27.68
N SER A 601 34.14 -8.49 27.90
CA SER A 601 34.91 -7.86 28.97
C SER A 601 34.24 -8.13 30.32
N PRO A 602 35.00 -8.44 31.38
CA PRO A 602 34.45 -8.58 32.74
C PRO A 602 34.17 -7.22 33.39
N ILE A 603 34.58 -6.11 32.75
CA ILE A 603 34.50 -4.76 33.30
C ILE A 603 33.25 -4.07 32.77
N ASN A 604 32.36 -3.68 33.68
CA ASN A 604 31.18 -2.89 33.34
C ASN A 604 31.54 -1.45 32.94
N LEU A 605 30.81 -0.89 31.99
CA LEU A 605 30.98 0.51 31.60
C LEU A 605 30.44 1.46 32.67
N VAL A 606 31.21 2.50 32.97
CA VAL A 606 30.73 3.68 33.69
C VAL A 606 31.00 4.94 32.89
N GLN A 607 30.36 6.04 33.29
CA GLN A 607 30.58 7.35 32.71
C GLN A 607 32.07 7.73 32.74
N GLY A 608 32.58 8.29 31.64
CA GLY A 608 33.98 8.69 31.49
C GLY A 608 34.93 7.56 31.06
N HIS A 609 34.48 6.30 30.95
CA HIS A 609 35.30 5.23 30.41
C HIS A 609 35.70 5.50 28.95
N GLN A 610 36.99 5.29 28.64
CA GLN A 610 37.47 5.24 27.27
C GLN A 610 37.06 3.92 26.62
N VAL A 611 36.48 4.00 25.42
CA VAL A 611 36.01 2.85 24.64
C VAL A 611 36.37 3.00 23.17
N SER A 612 36.47 1.88 22.47
CA SER A 612 36.54 1.88 21.00
C SER A 612 35.18 1.48 20.44
N LEU A 613 34.57 2.33 19.60
CA LEU A 613 33.39 1.98 18.81
C LEU A 613 33.86 1.25 17.55
N VAL A 614 33.48 -0.02 17.42
CA VAL A 614 33.73 -0.88 16.25
C VAL A 614 32.39 -1.14 15.57
N ALA A 615 32.19 -0.58 14.38
CA ALA A 615 30.88 -0.52 13.74
C ALA A 615 30.97 -0.54 12.21
N PHE A 616 29.81 -0.67 11.56
CA PHE A 616 29.67 -0.31 10.14
C PHE A 616 28.89 1.00 10.01
N ASN A 617 29.32 1.87 9.11
CA ASN A 617 28.57 3.08 8.78
C ASN A 617 27.40 2.82 7.83
N HIS A 618 26.65 3.87 7.49
CA HIS A 618 25.55 3.80 6.52
C HIS A 618 25.93 3.21 5.15
N ASN A 619 27.21 3.33 4.74
CA ASN A 619 27.75 2.74 3.51
C ASN A 619 28.30 1.32 3.72
N GLN A 620 27.99 0.68 4.85
CA GLN A 620 28.43 -0.67 5.19
C GLN A 620 29.97 -0.82 5.24
N ARG A 621 30.70 0.27 5.51
CA ARG A 621 32.16 0.28 5.64
C ARG A 621 32.58 0.17 7.11
N PRO A 622 33.67 -0.57 7.41
CA PRO A 622 34.16 -0.73 8.77
C PRO A 622 34.65 0.61 9.33
N ILE A 623 34.28 0.90 10.58
CA ILE A 623 34.73 2.03 11.37
C ILE A 623 35.23 1.50 12.71
N CYS A 624 36.43 1.92 13.11
CA CYS A 624 36.98 1.71 14.44
C CYS A 624 37.48 3.06 14.97
N LEU A 625 36.84 3.61 16.00
CA LEU A 625 37.20 4.91 16.57
C LEU A 625 37.27 4.83 18.09
N ARG A 626 38.23 5.55 18.68
CA ARG A 626 38.32 5.72 20.14
C ARG A 626 37.47 6.92 20.56
N THR A 627 36.71 6.76 21.64
CA THR A 627 35.84 7.80 22.21
C THR A 627 35.63 7.53 23.70
N ILE A 628 34.78 8.32 24.34
CA ILE A 628 34.49 8.27 25.77
C ILE A 628 32.98 8.09 25.96
N VAL A 629 32.61 7.30 26.96
CA VAL A 629 31.22 7.22 27.42
C VAL A 629 30.82 8.55 28.07
N THR A 630 29.94 9.30 27.41
CA THR A 630 29.46 10.61 27.91
C THR A 630 28.49 10.44 29.06
N ASP A 631 27.59 9.47 28.93
CA ASP A 631 26.58 9.20 29.93
C ASP A 631 26.03 7.78 29.84
N ILE A 632 25.50 7.28 30.97
CA ILE A 632 24.74 6.02 31.05
C ILE A 632 23.42 6.33 31.74
N THR A 633 22.37 6.44 30.95
CA THR A 633 21.09 6.96 31.41
C THR A 633 19.92 6.10 31.01
N SER A 634 18.91 6.05 31.88
CA SER A 634 17.68 5.33 31.60
C SER A 634 16.95 5.99 30.44
N VAL A 635 16.68 5.22 29.39
CA VAL A 635 16.00 5.70 28.19
C VAL A 635 14.75 4.88 27.96
N THR A 636 13.71 5.58 27.53
CA THR A 636 12.48 4.98 27.02
C THR A 636 12.26 5.55 25.63
N ILE A 637 12.31 4.67 24.62
CA ILE A 637 11.98 5.08 23.27
C ILE A 637 10.49 5.45 23.24
N PRO A 638 10.11 6.61 22.67
CA PRO A 638 8.72 7.03 22.63
C PRO A 638 7.82 6.05 21.87
N HIS A 639 6.53 6.08 22.19
CA HIS A 639 5.53 5.28 21.50
C HIS A 639 5.11 5.95 20.18
N ASN A 640 4.53 5.16 19.29
CA ASN A 640 3.97 5.63 18.02
C ASN A 640 2.47 5.36 17.99
N ALA A 641 1.71 6.19 17.28
CA ALA A 641 0.27 6.03 17.08
C ALA A 641 -0.08 4.65 16.50
N THR A 642 0.78 4.07 15.65
CA THR A 642 0.73 2.64 15.34
C THR A 642 1.64 1.90 16.32
N PRO A 643 1.08 1.11 17.26
CA PRO A 643 1.90 0.38 18.22
C PRO A 643 2.90 -0.53 17.52
N ARG A 644 4.15 -0.49 17.98
CA ARG A 644 5.24 -1.33 17.48
C ARG A 644 6.29 -1.53 18.56
N PHE A 645 7.13 -2.54 18.41
CA PHE A 645 8.23 -2.78 19.34
C PHE A 645 9.10 -1.52 19.53
N ARG A 646 9.49 -1.27 20.78
CA ARG A 646 10.38 -0.18 21.18
C ARG A 646 11.18 -0.58 22.42
N GLY A 647 12.39 -0.06 22.54
CA GLY A 647 13.23 -0.26 23.72
C GLY A 647 12.66 0.44 24.96
N ILE A 648 12.37 -0.32 26.02
CA ILE A 648 11.90 0.20 27.32
C ILE A 648 12.68 -0.42 28.48
N ASN A 649 12.63 0.23 29.64
CA ASN A 649 13.25 -0.23 30.89
C ASN A 649 14.72 -0.65 30.72
N LEU A 650 15.50 0.21 30.06
CA LEU A 650 16.92 -0.04 29.79
C LEU A 650 17.74 1.22 30.08
N ASP A 651 18.99 1.00 30.49
CA ASP A 651 20.00 2.04 30.54
C ASP A 651 20.74 2.07 29.20
N ALA A 652 20.76 3.25 28.58
CA ALA A 652 21.41 3.52 27.31
C ALA A 652 22.72 4.26 27.52
N ILE A 653 23.71 3.91 26.69
CA ILE A 653 25.06 4.48 26.71
C ILE A 653 25.18 5.47 25.56
N THR A 654 25.65 6.68 25.85
CA THR A 654 25.96 7.70 24.84
C THR A 654 27.47 7.93 24.73
N LEU A 655 27.93 8.41 23.57
CA LEU A 655 29.35 8.58 23.26
C LEU A 655 29.70 10.03 22.96
N ASP A 656 30.95 10.42 23.23
CA ASP A 656 31.50 11.76 22.97
C ASP A 656 31.98 11.88 21.51
N THR A 657 31.09 11.57 20.56
CA THR A 657 31.42 11.73 19.14
C THR A 657 30.16 11.80 18.27
N PRO A 658 30.08 12.78 17.35
CA PRO A 658 28.99 12.82 16.39
C PRO A 658 29.05 11.69 15.36
N LEU A 659 30.23 11.08 15.13
CA LEU A 659 30.41 9.98 14.17
C LEU A 659 29.63 8.72 14.57
N ALA A 660 29.37 8.54 15.86
CA ALA A 660 28.56 7.43 16.34
C ALA A 660 27.14 7.45 15.77
N GLN A 661 26.60 8.63 15.44
CA GLN A 661 25.28 8.78 14.82
C GLN A 661 25.24 8.37 13.34
N GLN A 662 26.40 8.21 12.69
CA GLN A 662 26.50 7.67 11.33
C GLN A 662 26.63 6.14 11.30
N CYS A 663 26.73 5.51 12.47
CA CYS A 663 26.90 4.08 12.65
C CYS A 663 25.57 3.47 13.12
N SER A 664 24.94 2.67 12.26
CA SER A 664 23.64 2.06 12.57
C SER A 664 23.73 0.95 13.62
N SER A 665 24.87 0.25 13.66
CA SER A 665 25.08 -0.89 14.56
C SER A 665 26.58 -1.23 14.70
N GLY A 666 26.97 -1.76 15.85
CA GLY A 666 28.35 -2.07 16.19
C GLY A 666 28.51 -2.53 17.65
N VAL A 667 29.71 -2.36 18.20
CA VAL A 667 30.06 -2.70 19.58
C VAL A 667 30.97 -1.65 20.20
N LEU A 668 30.95 -1.59 21.52
CA LEU A 668 31.87 -0.83 22.35
C LEU A 668 32.89 -1.80 22.94
N ALA A 669 34.17 -1.55 22.73
CA ALA A 669 35.26 -2.41 23.17
C ALA A 669 36.22 -1.70 24.14
N ASP A 670 36.79 -2.46 25.05
CA ASP A 670 37.89 -1.98 25.90
C ASP A 670 39.22 -1.88 25.12
N SER A 671 40.27 -1.43 25.79
CA SER A 671 41.61 -1.27 25.21
C SER A 671 42.26 -2.59 24.74
N GLU A 672 41.77 -3.74 25.21
CA GLU A 672 42.22 -5.08 24.81
C GLU A 672 41.38 -5.68 23.68
N GLY A 673 40.36 -4.94 23.20
CA GLY A 673 39.45 -5.42 22.15
C GLY A 673 38.40 -6.40 22.66
N ARG A 674 38.06 -6.39 23.96
CA ARG A 674 36.92 -7.16 24.50
C ARG A 674 35.66 -6.30 24.52
N VAL A 675 34.52 -6.90 24.20
CA VAL A 675 33.21 -6.23 24.12
C VAL A 675 32.69 -5.87 25.51
N GLN A 676 32.39 -4.59 25.71
CA GLN A 676 31.77 -4.03 26.91
C GLN A 676 30.31 -3.61 26.68
N GLY A 677 29.93 -3.34 25.43
CA GLY A 677 28.56 -2.97 25.07
C GLY A 677 28.26 -3.19 23.60
N LEU A 678 26.97 -3.22 23.27
CA LEU A 678 26.46 -3.25 21.91
C LEU A 678 26.10 -1.83 21.49
N TRP A 679 26.36 -1.44 20.26
CA TRP A 679 25.87 -0.19 19.67
C TRP A 679 24.71 -0.52 18.74
N LEU A 680 23.50 -0.04 19.02
CA LEU A 680 22.28 -0.48 18.35
C LEU A 680 21.45 0.70 17.84
N SER A 681 20.77 0.52 16.72
CA SER A 681 19.74 1.44 16.22
C SER A 681 18.36 1.09 16.78
N TYR A 682 17.59 2.09 17.20
CA TYR A 682 16.26 1.97 17.78
C TYR A 682 15.27 2.73 16.91
N LEU A 683 14.19 2.09 16.49
CA LEU A 683 13.12 2.75 15.75
C LEU A 683 12.20 3.49 16.74
N GLY A 684 12.12 4.81 16.58
CA GLY A 684 11.35 5.72 17.41
C GLY A 684 9.94 5.98 16.91
N GLU A 685 9.39 7.12 17.33
CA GLU A 685 8.15 7.70 16.82
C GLU A 685 8.31 8.31 15.42
N ARG A 686 7.18 8.62 14.79
CA ARG A 686 7.15 9.31 13.50
C ARG A 686 7.07 10.81 13.72
N ASN A 687 7.99 11.56 13.12
CA ASN A 687 8.06 13.01 13.27
C ASN A 687 7.05 13.75 12.37
N ASN A 688 6.98 15.07 12.52
CA ASN A 688 6.04 15.93 11.77
C ASN A 688 6.24 15.89 10.24
N SER A 689 7.40 15.45 9.75
CA SER A 689 7.67 15.26 8.31
C SER A 689 7.18 13.90 7.79
N GLY A 690 6.58 13.08 8.67
CA GLY A 690 6.13 11.74 8.33
C GLY A 690 7.24 10.70 8.25
N ARG A 691 8.47 11.03 8.68
CA ARG A 691 9.61 10.09 8.74
C ARG A 691 9.73 9.50 10.14
N ASP A 692 10.10 8.23 10.23
CA ASP A 692 10.42 7.59 11.50
C ASP A 692 11.75 8.13 12.05
N ASN A 693 11.80 8.44 13.34
CA ASN A 693 13.04 8.78 14.03
C ASN A 693 13.83 7.50 14.32
N GLU A 694 15.16 7.58 14.22
CA GLU A 694 16.07 6.46 14.48
C GLU A 694 17.14 6.93 15.48
N TYR A 695 17.21 6.26 16.64
CA TYR A 695 18.15 6.57 17.70
C TYR A 695 19.31 5.59 17.69
N HIS A 696 20.54 6.06 17.91
CA HIS A 696 21.73 5.20 18.02
C HIS A 696 22.24 5.28 19.45
N LEU A 697 22.11 4.16 20.17
CA LEU A 697 22.40 4.09 21.59
C LEU A 697 23.15 2.80 21.91
N GLY A 698 24.06 2.87 22.89
CA GLY A 698 24.74 1.70 23.40
C GLY A 698 23.89 0.96 24.43
N LEU A 699 24.03 -0.36 24.46
CA LEU A 699 23.43 -1.27 25.45
C LEU A 699 24.56 -2.03 26.14
N HIS A 700 24.52 -2.14 27.47
CA HIS A 700 25.57 -2.85 28.20
C HIS A 700 25.60 -4.34 27.84
N ILE A 701 26.78 -4.95 27.73
CA ILE A 701 26.89 -6.36 27.30
C ILE A 701 26.32 -7.33 28.34
N SER A 702 26.33 -6.97 29.62
CA SER A 702 25.71 -7.81 30.67
C SER A 702 24.21 -8.01 30.46
N THR A 703 23.53 -7.07 29.81
CA THR A 703 22.07 -7.12 29.58
C THR A 703 21.63 -8.30 28.72
N ILE A 704 22.51 -8.81 27.85
CA ILE A 704 22.18 -9.98 27.01
C ILE A 704 22.50 -11.31 27.69
N MET A 705 23.27 -11.31 28.79
CA MET A 705 23.77 -12.54 29.43
C MET A 705 22.68 -13.48 29.96
N PRO A 706 21.56 -13.01 30.55
CA PRO A 706 20.46 -13.87 30.98
C PRO A 706 19.84 -14.69 29.84
N VAL A 707 19.96 -14.20 28.60
CA VAL A 707 19.48 -14.88 27.38
C VAL A 707 20.59 -15.73 26.75
N LEU A 708 21.79 -15.15 26.62
CA LEU A 708 22.92 -15.76 25.93
C LEU A 708 23.45 -17.01 26.64
N VAL A 709 23.61 -16.97 27.97
CA VAL A 709 24.21 -18.10 28.72
C VAL A 709 23.36 -19.37 28.63
N PRO A 710 22.03 -19.35 28.81
CA PRO A 710 21.18 -20.50 28.53
C PRO A 710 21.32 -21.01 27.09
N MET A 711 21.36 -20.13 26.09
CA MET A 711 21.47 -20.51 24.69
C MET A 711 22.81 -21.18 24.35
N GLN A 712 23.92 -20.69 24.90
CA GLN A 712 25.24 -21.33 24.78
C GLN A 712 25.27 -22.73 25.41
N LYS A 713 24.38 -23.01 26.37
CA LYS A 713 24.17 -24.34 26.96
C LYS A 713 23.15 -25.19 26.17
N GLY A 714 22.58 -24.67 25.09
CA GLY A 714 21.55 -25.35 24.29
C GLY A 714 20.14 -25.30 24.91
N LEU A 715 19.89 -24.38 25.84
CA LEU A 715 18.59 -24.19 26.50
C LEU A 715 17.87 -22.98 25.93
N TYR A 716 16.54 -23.05 25.81
CA TYR A 716 15.72 -21.89 25.47
C TYR A 716 15.56 -20.98 26.71
N PRO A 717 15.84 -19.67 26.60
CA PRO A 717 15.75 -18.74 27.73
C PRO A 717 14.29 -18.54 28.16
N LYS A 718 14.04 -18.61 29.47
CA LYS A 718 12.72 -18.39 30.08
C LYS A 718 12.79 -17.22 31.04
N LEU A 719 12.69 -16.01 30.49
CA LEU A 719 12.68 -14.80 31.31
C LEU A 719 11.30 -14.62 31.95
N ARG A 720 11.28 -14.16 33.19
CA ARG A 720 10.05 -13.69 33.84
C ARG A 720 10.02 -12.17 33.93
N SER A 721 8.85 -11.55 33.99
CA SER A 721 8.75 -10.09 34.09
C SER A 721 7.54 -9.59 34.86
N LEU A 722 7.67 -8.39 35.40
CA LEU A 722 6.59 -7.59 35.96
C LEU A 722 5.68 -6.96 34.89
N ASN A 723 5.99 -7.01 33.59
CA ASN A 723 5.14 -6.48 32.53
C ASN A 723 4.71 -5.00 32.73
N ILE A 724 5.63 -4.17 33.24
CA ILE A 724 5.44 -2.73 33.46
C ILE A 724 6.40 -1.91 32.59
N GLU A 725 6.01 -0.70 32.25
CA GLU A 725 6.90 0.35 31.75
C GLU A 725 7.20 1.31 32.89
N VAL A 726 8.47 1.61 33.14
CA VAL A 726 8.87 2.58 34.17
C VAL A 726 9.48 3.84 33.58
N VAL A 727 9.39 4.94 34.32
CA VAL A 727 10.04 6.21 34.00
C VAL A 727 10.83 6.72 35.19
N THR A 728 11.96 7.37 34.93
CA THR A 728 12.78 7.99 35.96
C THR A 728 12.09 9.22 36.56
N VAL A 729 12.10 9.32 37.89
CA VAL A 729 11.61 10.47 38.65
C VAL A 729 12.74 11.07 39.47
N GLN A 730 12.98 12.37 39.27
CA GLN A 730 13.98 13.13 40.03
C GLN A 730 13.56 13.30 41.49
N MET A 731 14.51 13.38 42.42
CA MET A 731 14.20 13.48 43.86
C MET A 731 13.33 14.68 44.24
N ALA A 732 13.52 15.83 43.58
CA ALA A 732 12.68 17.01 43.82
C ALA A 732 11.20 16.72 43.52
N GLN A 733 10.91 16.03 42.41
CA GLN A 733 9.57 15.61 42.05
C GLN A 733 9.06 14.52 43.00
N ALA A 734 9.88 13.52 43.33
CA ALA A 734 9.50 12.45 44.26
C ALA A 734 9.12 12.98 45.65
N ARG A 735 9.83 14.00 46.15
CA ARG A 735 9.47 14.72 47.39
C ARG A 735 8.08 15.36 47.30
N HIS A 736 7.75 16.03 46.19
CA HIS A 736 6.41 16.57 45.97
C HIS A 736 5.32 15.48 45.84
N MET A 737 5.71 14.27 45.41
CA MET A 737 4.85 13.09 45.40
C MET A 737 4.71 12.42 46.78
N GLY A 738 5.37 12.94 47.82
CA GLY A 738 5.25 12.48 49.21
C GLY A 738 6.35 11.54 49.69
N LEU A 739 7.47 11.43 48.96
CA LEU A 739 8.61 10.63 49.40
C LEU A 739 9.22 11.23 50.68
N SER A 740 9.38 10.40 51.72
CA SER A 740 9.94 10.84 53.00
C SER A 740 11.44 11.16 52.93
N ASP A 741 11.92 12.01 53.83
CA ASP A 741 13.35 12.32 53.94
C ASP A 741 14.21 11.09 54.23
N GLU A 742 13.65 10.09 54.92
CA GLU A 742 14.32 8.82 55.18
C GLU A 742 14.59 8.05 53.88
N TRP A 743 13.58 7.95 53.00
CA TRP A 743 13.74 7.31 51.71
C TRP A 743 14.68 8.09 50.79
N VAL A 744 14.68 9.42 50.84
CA VAL A 744 15.65 10.22 50.08
C VAL A 744 17.08 9.88 50.50
N LYS A 745 17.37 9.81 51.80
CA LYS A 745 18.69 9.39 52.29
C LYS A 745 19.05 7.97 51.82
N LYS A 746 18.12 7.02 51.91
CA LYS A 746 18.35 5.65 51.41
C LYS A 746 18.70 5.61 49.92
N VAL A 747 18.07 6.45 49.10
CA VAL A 747 18.35 6.55 47.65
C VAL A 747 19.72 7.20 47.40
N GLU A 748 20.05 8.28 48.12
CA GLU A 748 21.36 8.96 48.03
C GLU A 748 22.51 8.06 48.46
N GLU A 749 22.31 7.27 49.51
CA GLU A 749 23.28 6.26 49.99
C GLU A 749 23.41 5.08 49.03
N ALA A 750 22.29 4.61 48.45
CA ALA A 750 22.31 3.49 47.50
C ALA A 750 23.01 3.86 46.18
N ASN A 751 22.93 5.12 45.74
CA ASN A 751 23.58 5.56 44.52
C ASN A 751 24.02 7.04 44.60
N PRO A 752 25.23 7.31 45.11
CA PRO A 752 25.76 8.67 45.29
C PRO A 752 25.97 9.45 43.98
N SER A 753 25.98 8.76 42.84
CA SER A 753 26.22 9.35 41.52
C SER A 753 24.93 9.81 40.82
N ARG A 754 23.77 9.25 41.20
CA ARG A 754 22.47 9.56 40.59
C ARG A 754 21.34 9.38 41.57
N HIS A 755 20.74 10.50 41.96
CA HIS A 755 19.61 10.53 42.89
C HIS A 755 18.29 10.52 42.10
N HIS A 756 17.80 9.33 41.79
CA HIS A 756 16.49 9.12 41.16
C HIS A 756 15.87 7.79 41.61
N ILE A 757 14.56 7.66 41.40
CA ILE A 757 13.80 6.41 41.55
C ILE A 757 12.94 6.19 40.30
N PHE A 758 12.28 5.04 40.23
CA PHE A 758 11.42 4.69 39.11
C PHE A 758 9.95 4.75 39.49
N MET A 759 9.15 5.27 38.57
CA MET A 759 7.70 5.29 38.66
C MET A 759 7.11 4.37 37.60
N VAL A 760 6.11 3.58 37.98
CA VAL A 760 5.30 2.83 37.02
C VAL A 760 4.57 3.82 36.12
N ARG A 761 4.96 3.85 34.85
CA ARG A 761 4.34 4.70 33.84
C ARG A 761 3.12 4.01 33.22
N ARG A 762 3.24 2.71 32.92
CA ARG A 762 2.19 1.89 32.32
C ARG A 762 2.27 0.45 32.82
N THR A 763 1.14 -0.22 32.84
CA THR A 763 1.03 -1.67 33.07
C THR A 763 0.49 -2.33 31.81
N GLU A 764 0.96 -3.54 31.51
CA GLU A 764 0.49 -4.29 30.34
C GLU A 764 -0.94 -4.79 30.57
N THR A 765 -1.86 -4.47 29.65
CA THR A 765 -3.25 -4.90 29.77
C THR A 765 -3.36 -6.43 29.80
N GLY A 766 -4.06 -6.95 30.81
CA GLY A 766 -4.28 -8.39 30.99
C GLY A 766 -3.17 -9.12 31.76
N SER A 767 -2.07 -8.45 32.10
CA SER A 767 -1.02 -9.04 32.94
C SER A 767 -1.47 -9.19 34.40
N VAL A 768 -0.94 -10.20 35.10
CA VAL A 768 -1.27 -10.42 36.52
C VAL A 768 -0.75 -9.26 37.38
N SER A 769 0.42 -8.72 37.05
CA SER A 769 1.03 -7.59 37.75
C SER A 769 0.21 -6.31 37.65
N ALA A 770 -0.51 -6.08 36.53
CA ALA A 770 -1.39 -4.92 36.36
C ALA A 770 -2.59 -4.91 37.33
N SER A 771 -2.93 -6.04 37.95
CA SER A 771 -3.97 -6.11 38.98
C SER A 771 -3.49 -5.60 40.36
N ILE A 772 -2.17 -5.54 40.57
CA ILE A 772 -1.54 -5.19 41.86
C ILE A 772 -0.80 -3.84 41.77
N LEU A 773 0.08 -3.69 40.78
CA LEU A 773 0.80 -2.44 40.50
C LEU A 773 -0.10 -1.45 39.76
N GLN A 774 0.01 -0.18 40.12
CA GLN A 774 -0.78 0.91 39.53
C GLN A 774 0.13 1.92 38.86
N GLU A 775 -0.39 2.59 37.81
CA GLU A 775 0.26 3.76 37.25
C GLU A 775 0.50 4.79 38.36
N LEU A 776 1.66 5.45 38.30
CA LEU A 776 2.16 6.42 39.29
C LEU A 776 2.68 5.84 40.61
N ASP A 777 2.72 4.52 40.77
CA ASP A 777 3.45 3.90 41.88
C ASP A 777 4.94 4.21 41.77
N LEU A 778 5.52 4.82 42.80
CA LEU A 778 6.97 4.98 42.90
C LEU A 778 7.57 3.74 43.53
N ILE A 779 8.43 3.03 42.80
CA ILE A 779 9.11 1.82 43.26
C ILE A 779 10.26 2.23 44.18
N LEU A 780 10.15 1.90 45.47
CA LEU A 780 11.15 2.25 46.49
C LEU A 780 12.17 1.12 46.64
N SER A 781 11.70 -0.10 46.83
CA SER A 781 12.55 -1.29 46.93
C SER A 781 11.91 -2.53 46.35
N ILE A 782 12.76 -3.47 45.92
CA ILE A 782 12.37 -4.84 45.51
C ILE A 782 13.23 -5.82 46.31
N ASN A 783 12.58 -6.80 46.95
CA ASN A 783 13.21 -7.76 47.85
C ASN A 783 14.12 -7.09 48.90
N GLY A 784 13.69 -5.94 49.43
CA GLY A 784 14.42 -5.14 50.41
C GLY A 784 15.56 -4.27 49.85
N LYS A 785 15.90 -4.37 48.56
CA LYS A 785 16.94 -3.55 47.91
C LYS A 785 16.35 -2.30 47.26
N VAL A 786 16.93 -1.13 47.53
CA VAL A 786 16.56 0.14 46.88
C VAL A 786 16.87 0.07 45.39
N ILE A 787 15.93 0.50 44.53
CA ILE A 787 16.07 0.43 43.07
C ILE A 787 16.40 1.81 42.50
N THR A 788 17.61 1.95 41.97
CA THR A 788 18.14 3.20 41.39
C THR A 788 18.71 3.01 39.99
N ARG A 789 18.85 1.78 39.48
CA ARG A 789 19.33 1.46 38.12
C ARG A 789 18.41 0.44 37.44
N MET A 790 18.35 0.45 36.11
CA MET A 790 17.42 -0.42 35.38
C MET A 790 17.79 -1.90 35.51
N TYR A 791 19.07 -2.24 35.50
CA TYR A 791 19.53 -3.63 35.66
C TYR A 791 19.18 -4.23 37.04
N GLU A 792 18.83 -3.41 38.03
CA GLU A 792 18.40 -3.91 39.35
C GLU A 792 16.99 -4.51 39.29
N LEU A 793 16.22 -4.21 38.24
CA LEU A 793 14.96 -4.88 37.95
C LEU A 793 15.16 -6.30 37.42
N ASP A 794 16.37 -6.70 37.01
CA ASP A 794 16.64 -8.02 36.43
C ASP A 794 16.40 -9.18 37.42
N VAL A 795 16.29 -8.90 38.72
CA VAL A 795 15.83 -9.87 39.75
C VAL A 795 14.49 -10.51 39.40
N GLN A 796 13.68 -9.83 38.57
CA GLN A 796 12.42 -10.36 38.07
C GLN A 796 12.59 -11.61 37.20
N TYR A 797 13.72 -11.82 36.52
CA TYR A 797 13.88 -12.91 35.56
C TYR A 797 13.81 -14.31 36.20
N ASP A 798 14.28 -14.44 37.43
CA ASP A 798 14.40 -15.74 38.12
C ASP A 798 13.37 -15.94 39.24
N SER A 799 12.63 -14.90 39.61
CA SER A 799 11.72 -14.91 40.77
C SER A 799 10.27 -15.01 40.32
N LYS A 800 9.49 -15.95 40.86
CA LYS A 800 8.04 -16.07 40.56
C LYS A 800 7.22 -14.93 41.14
N GLU A 801 7.63 -14.42 42.29
CA GLU A 801 7.02 -13.31 43.00
C GLU A 801 8.14 -12.41 43.53
N LEU A 802 7.83 -11.13 43.68
CA LEU A 802 8.73 -10.10 44.19
C LEU A 802 8.05 -9.33 45.30
N ASP A 803 8.77 -9.08 46.40
CA ASP A 803 8.31 -8.20 47.47
C ASP A 803 8.70 -6.76 47.13
N ILE A 804 7.72 -5.94 46.74
CA ILE A 804 7.92 -4.58 46.27
C ILE A 804 7.34 -3.61 47.29
N VAL A 805 8.13 -2.63 47.71
CA VAL A 805 7.64 -1.47 48.47
C VAL A 805 7.44 -0.32 47.50
N VAL A 806 6.21 0.20 47.42
CA VAL A 806 5.87 1.35 46.59
C VAL A 806 5.36 2.51 47.43
N LEU A 807 5.59 3.74 46.97
CA LEU A 807 4.85 4.91 47.45
C LEU A 807 3.65 5.12 46.52
N ARG A 808 2.45 4.89 47.05
CA ARG A 808 1.17 5.09 46.36
C ARG A 808 0.37 6.14 47.09
N LYS A 809 -0.01 7.22 46.40
CA LYS A 809 -0.83 8.32 46.98
C LYS A 809 -0.27 8.84 48.32
N LYS A 810 1.07 9.01 48.41
CA LYS A 810 1.81 9.44 49.62
C LYS A 810 1.81 8.45 50.78
N THR A 811 1.46 7.19 50.55
CA THR A 811 1.50 6.12 51.55
C THR A 811 2.40 4.99 51.07
N GLU A 812 3.22 4.47 51.98
CA GLU A 812 4.06 3.30 51.71
C GLU A 812 3.21 2.04 51.74
N VAL A 813 3.28 1.24 50.68
CA VAL A 813 2.52 0.01 50.53
C VAL A 813 3.49 -1.10 50.18
N GLN A 814 3.44 -2.19 50.95
CA GLN A 814 4.18 -3.41 50.65
C GLN A 814 3.29 -4.34 49.83
N LEU A 815 3.81 -4.81 48.70
CA LEU A 815 3.10 -5.60 47.72
C LEU A 815 3.91 -6.86 47.41
N THR A 816 3.25 -8.01 47.37
CA THR A 816 3.83 -9.23 46.78
C THR A 816 3.30 -9.32 45.35
N VAL A 817 4.18 -9.12 44.36
CA VAL A 817 3.80 -8.99 42.95
C VAL A 817 4.31 -10.20 42.18
N PRO A 818 3.43 -10.98 41.53
CA PRO A 818 3.87 -12.09 40.69
C PRO A 818 4.49 -11.59 39.40
N THR A 819 5.47 -12.34 38.90
CA THR A 819 6.04 -12.16 37.56
C THR A 819 5.46 -13.21 36.62
N GLU A 820 5.45 -12.92 35.32
CA GLU A 820 4.97 -13.83 34.29
C GLU A 820 6.10 -14.24 33.35
N GLU A 821 6.07 -15.48 32.85
CA GLU A 821 7.02 -15.90 31.82
C GLU A 821 6.75 -15.12 30.53
N ILE A 822 7.82 -14.57 29.93
CA ILE A 822 7.76 -13.99 28.60
C ILE A 822 8.58 -14.86 27.67
N ASP A 823 7.97 -15.34 26.59
CA ASP A 823 8.70 -15.95 25.50
C ASP A 823 9.32 -14.90 24.57
N GLY A 824 10.39 -15.27 23.86
CA GLY A 824 10.99 -14.43 22.84
C GLY A 824 10.55 -14.80 21.43
N ASN A 825 9.36 -15.39 21.27
CA ASN A 825 8.89 -15.83 19.96
C ASN A 825 8.23 -14.70 19.16
N GLY A 826 7.66 -13.71 19.86
CA GLY A 826 6.89 -12.64 19.24
C GLY A 826 5.62 -13.17 18.57
N THR A 827 5.13 -12.48 17.54
CA THR A 827 3.96 -12.91 16.78
C THR A 827 4.21 -14.26 16.11
N SER A 828 3.33 -15.25 16.37
CA SER A 828 3.48 -16.65 15.93
C SER A 828 2.35 -17.14 15.02
N ARG A 829 1.29 -16.35 14.85
CA ARG A 829 0.12 -16.70 14.05
C ARG A 829 -0.48 -15.46 13.40
N LEU A 830 -0.82 -15.56 12.12
CA LEU A 830 -1.48 -14.51 11.35
C LEU A 830 -2.72 -15.09 10.67
N ALA A 831 -3.84 -14.36 10.73
CA ALA A 831 -5.01 -14.57 9.92
C ALA A 831 -5.07 -13.48 8.83
N ILE A 832 -5.41 -13.88 7.62
CA ILE A 832 -5.59 -13.00 6.47
C ILE A 832 -7.00 -13.19 5.95
N TRP A 833 -7.78 -12.12 5.89
CA TRP A 833 -9.15 -12.15 5.39
C TRP A 833 -9.52 -10.79 4.80
N ALA A 834 -10.20 -10.80 3.63
CA ALA A 834 -10.64 -9.59 2.94
C ALA A 834 -9.51 -8.55 2.71
N GLY A 835 -8.26 -9.00 2.62
CA GLY A 835 -7.05 -8.18 2.47
C GLY A 835 -6.54 -7.48 3.75
N ALA A 836 -7.11 -7.78 4.91
CA ALA A 836 -6.54 -7.41 6.20
C ALA A 836 -5.68 -8.52 6.79
N MET A 837 -4.64 -8.10 7.52
CA MET A 837 -3.75 -8.97 8.29
C MET A 837 -4.05 -8.78 9.77
N MET A 838 -4.41 -9.86 10.44
CA MET A 838 -4.82 -9.89 11.84
C MET A 838 -3.95 -10.87 12.61
N HIS A 839 -3.68 -10.54 13.87
CA HIS A 839 -3.00 -11.43 14.79
C HIS A 839 -3.39 -11.09 16.23
N GLU A 840 -2.92 -11.87 17.19
CA GLU A 840 -3.10 -11.51 18.60
C GLU A 840 -2.34 -10.21 18.93
N PRO A 841 -2.89 -9.30 19.75
CA PRO A 841 -2.23 -8.05 20.07
C PRO A 841 -0.83 -8.29 20.65
N HIS A 842 0.20 -7.83 19.95
CA HIS A 842 1.59 -7.95 20.42
C HIS A 842 1.85 -7.04 21.62
N LYS A 843 2.96 -7.27 22.33
CA LYS A 843 3.32 -6.57 23.58
C LYS A 843 3.15 -5.04 23.52
N ALA A 844 3.64 -4.39 22.47
CA ALA A 844 3.51 -2.94 22.34
C ALA A 844 2.06 -2.42 22.18
N VAL A 845 1.11 -3.23 21.71
CA VAL A 845 -0.34 -2.92 21.75
C VAL A 845 -0.84 -3.02 23.18
N LEU A 846 -0.52 -4.12 23.88
CA LEU A 846 -0.96 -4.37 25.26
C LEU A 846 -0.41 -3.34 26.26
N GLN A 847 0.76 -2.77 26.00
CA GLN A 847 1.35 -1.69 26.78
C GLN A 847 0.73 -0.31 26.55
N GLN A 848 0.01 -0.12 25.43
CA GLN A 848 -0.57 1.18 25.07
C GLN A 848 -2.10 1.19 25.21
N SER A 849 -2.74 0.03 25.08
CA SER A 849 -4.16 -0.13 25.38
C SER A 849 -4.37 -0.25 26.89
N LYS A 850 -5.56 0.17 27.36
CA LYS A 850 -6.03 -0.03 28.74
C LYS A 850 -7.05 -1.15 28.88
N THR A 851 -7.60 -1.60 27.77
CA THR A 851 -8.64 -2.63 27.72
C THR A 851 -8.40 -3.55 26.53
N LEU A 852 -8.97 -4.75 26.56
CA LEU A 852 -8.78 -5.75 25.51
C LEU A 852 -10.14 -6.21 25.00
N PRO A 853 -10.72 -5.54 23.99
CA PRO A 853 -12.06 -5.87 23.47
C PRO A 853 -12.15 -7.27 22.86
N SER A 854 -11.06 -7.71 22.23
CA SER A 854 -10.85 -9.06 21.69
C SER A 854 -9.35 -9.30 21.49
N ARG A 855 -8.96 -10.55 21.22
CA ARG A 855 -7.59 -10.91 20.81
C ARG A 855 -7.41 -10.91 19.29
N VAL A 856 -8.29 -10.24 18.54
CA VAL A 856 -8.20 -10.14 17.08
C VAL A 856 -7.82 -8.72 16.70
N TYR A 857 -6.52 -8.45 16.60
CA TYR A 857 -5.99 -7.11 16.30
C TYR A 857 -5.65 -6.98 14.81
N VAL A 858 -6.14 -5.92 14.17
CA VAL A 858 -5.85 -5.60 12.77
C VAL A 858 -4.53 -4.84 12.69
N SER A 859 -3.47 -5.46 12.15
CA SER A 859 -2.15 -4.82 12.05
C SER A 859 -1.90 -4.14 10.72
N ALA A 860 -2.50 -4.63 9.63
CA ALA A 860 -2.33 -4.07 8.31
C ALA A 860 -3.51 -4.38 7.41
N ARG A 861 -3.61 -3.62 6.31
CA ARG A 861 -4.54 -3.85 5.22
C ARG A 861 -3.86 -3.55 3.89
N SER A 862 -4.23 -4.28 2.86
CA SER A 862 -3.75 -4.06 1.50
C SER A 862 -4.62 -3.02 0.79
N LYS A 863 -4.00 -2.16 -0.03
CA LYS A 863 -4.76 -1.32 -0.97
C LYS A 863 -5.45 -2.21 -2.00
N GLY A 864 -6.57 -1.75 -2.55
CA GLY A 864 -7.36 -2.56 -3.49
C GLY A 864 -8.15 -3.70 -2.86
N SER A 865 -8.25 -3.74 -1.52
CA SER A 865 -8.94 -4.81 -0.79
C SER A 865 -10.31 -4.38 -0.27
N PRO A 866 -11.24 -5.34 -0.04
CA PRO A 866 -12.50 -5.02 0.62
C PRO A 866 -12.32 -4.38 2.00
N SER A 867 -11.33 -4.81 2.77
CA SER A 867 -10.99 -4.18 4.05
C SER A 867 -10.66 -2.70 3.92
N TYR A 868 -9.98 -2.31 2.84
CA TYR A 868 -9.66 -0.92 2.56
C TYR A 868 -10.92 -0.15 2.10
N MET A 869 -11.67 -0.73 1.16
CA MET A 869 -12.88 -0.14 0.56
C MET A 869 -13.95 0.16 1.62
N TYR A 870 -14.23 -0.79 2.52
CA TYR A 870 -15.28 -0.66 3.53
C TYR A 870 -14.78 -0.15 4.89
N GLY A 871 -13.62 0.51 4.92
CA GLY A 871 -13.21 1.33 6.06
C GLY A 871 -12.61 0.59 7.27
N MET A 872 -12.17 -0.66 7.14
CA MET A 872 -11.43 -1.33 8.23
C MET A 872 -10.03 -0.74 8.34
N VAL A 873 -9.65 -0.22 9.51
CA VAL A 873 -8.39 0.50 9.72
C VAL A 873 -7.43 -0.35 10.58
N PRO A 874 -6.10 -0.34 10.31
CA PRO A 874 -5.13 -0.87 11.27
C PRO A 874 -5.33 -0.23 12.65
N THR A 875 -4.97 -0.94 13.72
CA THR A 875 -5.23 -0.58 15.13
C THR A 875 -6.62 -0.88 15.68
N MET A 876 -7.56 -1.34 14.84
CA MET A 876 -8.87 -1.82 15.31
C MET A 876 -8.80 -3.26 15.84
N TRP A 877 -9.74 -3.60 16.73
CA TRP A 877 -10.04 -4.98 17.12
C TRP A 877 -11.32 -5.47 16.47
N ILE A 878 -11.33 -6.71 15.97
CA ILE A 878 -12.56 -7.36 15.51
C ILE A 878 -13.19 -8.08 16.69
N THR A 879 -14.41 -7.73 17.03
CA THR A 879 -15.13 -8.31 18.18
C THR A 879 -16.21 -9.29 17.77
N HIS A 880 -16.82 -9.10 16.59
CA HIS A 880 -17.86 -9.98 16.08
C HIS A 880 -17.86 -10.06 14.55
N ILE A 881 -18.27 -11.22 14.03
CA ILE A 881 -18.58 -11.46 12.61
C ILE A 881 -20.03 -11.97 12.54
N ASN A 882 -20.91 -11.26 11.82
CA ASN A 882 -22.35 -11.57 11.72
C ASN A 882 -23.03 -11.79 13.08
N GLY A 883 -22.63 -11.01 14.09
CA GLY A 883 -23.14 -11.14 15.46
C GLY A 883 -22.52 -12.27 16.28
N THR A 884 -21.71 -13.14 15.68
CA THR A 884 -20.95 -14.17 16.40
C THR A 884 -19.71 -13.53 17.05
N PRO A 885 -19.52 -13.66 18.38
CA PRO A 885 -18.33 -13.14 19.05
C PRO A 885 -17.03 -13.79 18.55
N THR A 886 -15.98 -12.98 18.39
CA THR A 886 -14.64 -13.43 17.97
C THR A 886 -13.60 -13.07 19.04
N PRO A 887 -13.60 -13.77 20.19
CA PRO A 887 -12.66 -13.48 21.28
C PRO A 887 -11.19 -13.72 20.89
N ASP A 888 -10.93 -14.59 19.92
CA ASP A 888 -9.62 -15.01 19.45
C ASP A 888 -9.61 -15.28 17.93
N LEU A 889 -8.43 -15.62 17.40
CA LEU A 889 -8.24 -15.90 15.98
C LEU A 889 -8.97 -17.18 15.52
N ASP A 890 -9.17 -18.18 16.40
CA ASP A 890 -9.89 -19.41 16.04
C ASP A 890 -11.37 -19.15 15.81
N ALA A 891 -12.00 -18.41 16.72
CA ALA A 891 -13.37 -17.97 16.59
C ALA A 891 -13.57 -17.07 15.36
N LEU A 892 -12.62 -16.16 15.09
CA LEU A 892 -12.61 -15.37 13.86
C LEU A 892 -12.58 -16.27 12.62
N LEU A 893 -11.56 -17.12 12.49
CA LEU A 893 -11.35 -17.96 11.31
C LEU A 893 -12.54 -18.89 11.07
N LYS A 894 -13.12 -19.45 12.14
CA LYS A 894 -14.36 -20.25 12.06
C LYS A 894 -15.53 -19.43 11.52
N ALA A 895 -15.72 -18.20 12.00
CA ALA A 895 -16.83 -17.36 11.57
C ALA A 895 -16.66 -16.86 10.12
N VAL A 896 -15.46 -16.42 9.72
CA VAL A 896 -15.23 -15.91 8.36
C VAL A 896 -15.25 -17.00 7.30
N ARG A 897 -14.82 -18.23 7.63
CA ARG A 897 -14.89 -19.39 6.71
C ARG A 897 -16.33 -19.85 6.43
N GLN A 898 -17.30 -19.46 7.25
CA GLN A 898 -18.72 -19.72 7.04
C GLN A 898 -19.39 -18.63 6.20
N CYS A 899 -18.71 -17.51 5.94
CA CYS A 899 -19.25 -16.42 5.14
C CYS A 899 -19.18 -16.78 3.65
N PRO A 900 -20.31 -16.71 2.90
CA PRO A 900 -20.30 -16.93 1.46
C PRO A 900 -19.39 -15.93 0.74
N ASP A 901 -18.85 -16.33 -0.40
CA ASP A 901 -18.17 -15.38 -1.29
C ASP A 901 -19.16 -14.37 -1.89
N ASN A 902 -18.65 -13.21 -2.29
CA ASN A 902 -19.43 -12.10 -2.86
C ASN A 902 -20.65 -11.68 -2.02
N SER A 903 -20.53 -11.74 -0.69
CA SER A 903 -21.61 -11.40 0.25
C SER A 903 -21.16 -10.40 1.30
N TYR A 904 -22.09 -9.58 1.79
CA TYR A 904 -21.78 -8.64 2.86
C TYR A 904 -21.71 -9.34 4.21
N VAL A 905 -20.62 -9.08 4.92
CA VAL A 905 -20.36 -9.56 6.27
C VAL A 905 -20.40 -8.37 7.22
N ARG A 906 -21.24 -8.48 8.26
CA ARG A 906 -21.32 -7.49 9.32
C ARG A 906 -20.16 -7.70 10.29
N VAL A 907 -19.22 -6.76 10.31
CA VAL A 907 -18.03 -6.81 11.17
C VAL A 907 -18.16 -5.76 12.26
N LYS A 908 -18.25 -6.18 13.52
CA LYS A 908 -18.22 -5.25 14.66
C LYS A 908 -16.78 -5.05 15.10
N THR A 909 -16.27 -3.84 14.95
CA THR A 909 -14.93 -3.47 15.36
C THR A 909 -14.94 -2.53 16.57
N MET A 910 -13.80 -2.45 17.24
CA MET A 910 -13.52 -1.45 18.26
C MET A 910 -12.27 -0.68 17.84
N SER A 911 -12.32 0.66 17.83
CA SER A 911 -11.13 1.48 17.60
C SER A 911 -10.15 1.39 18.77
N PHE A 912 -8.92 1.88 18.58
CA PHE A 912 -7.92 1.96 19.65
C PHE A 912 -8.42 2.71 20.90
N ASP A 913 -9.24 3.74 20.69
CA ASP A 913 -9.84 4.59 21.73
C ASP A 913 -11.21 4.08 22.22
N MET A 914 -11.52 2.80 22.00
CA MET A 914 -12.76 2.16 22.47
C MET A 914 -14.05 2.72 21.86
N ILE A 915 -13.97 3.22 20.63
CA ILE A 915 -15.14 3.65 19.86
C ILE A 915 -15.63 2.45 19.04
N PRO A 916 -16.83 1.90 19.32
CA PRO A 916 -17.38 0.79 18.55
C PRO A 916 -17.77 1.27 17.15
N THR A 917 -17.46 0.47 16.13
CA THR A 917 -17.88 0.72 14.75
C THR A 917 -18.43 -0.58 14.16
N VAL A 918 -19.42 -0.48 13.28
CA VAL A 918 -19.93 -1.64 12.52
C VAL A 918 -19.65 -1.37 11.05
N LEU A 919 -18.94 -2.30 10.41
CA LEU A 919 -18.61 -2.27 8.99
C LEU A 919 -19.41 -3.36 8.26
N SER A 920 -19.75 -3.10 7.00
CA SER A 920 -20.35 -4.07 6.08
C SER A 920 -19.33 -4.40 4.99
N ILE A 921 -18.52 -5.44 5.21
CA ILE A 921 -17.44 -5.81 4.29
C ILE A 921 -17.96 -6.84 3.30
N LYS A 922 -17.90 -6.54 2.00
CA LYS A 922 -18.22 -7.52 0.95
C LYS A 922 -17.03 -8.45 0.70
N THR A 923 -17.24 -9.76 0.80
CA THR A 923 -16.19 -10.76 0.57
C THR A 923 -15.82 -10.87 -0.91
N ASN A 924 -14.55 -11.17 -1.17
CA ASN A 924 -14.07 -11.49 -2.52
C ASN A 924 -12.94 -12.53 -2.42
N MET A 925 -13.29 -13.81 -2.46
CA MET A 925 -12.36 -14.92 -2.26
C MET A 925 -11.50 -15.20 -3.50
N HIS A 926 -11.94 -14.76 -4.69
CA HIS A 926 -11.16 -14.85 -5.93
C HIS A 926 -9.84 -14.08 -5.84
N TYR A 927 -9.91 -12.81 -5.39
CA TYR A 927 -8.75 -11.94 -5.25
C TYR A 927 -8.14 -11.94 -3.84
N TRP A 928 -8.98 -12.07 -2.81
CA TRP A 928 -8.60 -11.96 -1.40
C TRP A 928 -8.99 -13.20 -0.60
N PRO A 929 -8.42 -14.39 -0.93
CA PRO A 929 -8.75 -15.62 -0.24
C PRO A 929 -8.39 -15.54 1.24
N THR A 930 -9.18 -16.22 2.07
CA THR A 930 -8.84 -16.43 3.47
C THR A 930 -7.55 -17.26 3.55
N ALA A 931 -6.65 -16.88 4.46
CA ALA A 931 -5.43 -17.63 4.68
C ALA A 931 -4.99 -17.51 6.14
N GLU A 932 -4.21 -18.48 6.56
CA GLU A 932 -3.63 -18.52 7.89
C GLU A 932 -2.15 -18.91 7.77
N MET A 933 -1.31 -18.19 8.51
CA MET A 933 0.12 -18.46 8.61
C MET A 933 0.45 -18.77 10.08
N ILE A 934 1.11 -19.89 10.32
CA ILE A 934 1.50 -20.33 11.66
C ILE A 934 3.01 -20.55 11.66
N ARG A 935 3.68 -20.08 12.70
CA ARG A 935 5.09 -20.39 12.91
C ARG A 935 5.27 -21.90 13.08
N ASP A 936 6.19 -22.47 12.32
CA ASP A 936 6.52 -23.89 12.32
C ASP A 936 8.02 -24.03 12.14
N ASP A 937 8.74 -24.35 13.22
CA ASP A 937 10.20 -24.43 13.19
C ASP A 937 10.73 -25.61 12.33
N ASN A 938 9.85 -26.52 11.89
CA ASN A 938 10.18 -27.58 10.94
C ASN A 938 10.20 -27.12 9.48
N GLU A 939 9.51 -26.03 9.16
CA GLU A 939 9.53 -25.44 7.83
C GLU A 939 10.83 -24.66 7.60
N GLU A 940 11.34 -24.68 6.37
CA GLU A 940 12.59 -23.98 6.05
C GLU A 940 12.47 -22.45 6.16
N SER A 941 11.27 -21.91 5.96
CA SER A 941 10.90 -20.50 6.18
C SER A 941 10.58 -20.18 7.65
N GLY A 942 10.48 -21.20 8.51
CA GLY A 942 9.97 -21.09 9.88
C GLY A 942 8.46 -20.85 9.98
N TRP A 943 7.73 -20.87 8.87
CA TRP A 943 6.29 -20.56 8.81
C TRP A 943 5.57 -21.43 7.80
N ARG A 944 4.47 -22.03 8.22
CA ARG A 944 3.58 -22.83 7.38
C ARG A 944 2.32 -22.05 7.03
N LYS A 945 1.93 -22.11 5.76
CA LYS A 945 0.60 -21.70 5.32
C LYS A 945 -0.39 -22.83 5.57
N VAL A 946 -1.47 -22.56 6.30
CA VAL A 946 -2.60 -23.48 6.40
C VAL A 946 -3.44 -23.29 5.15
N ALA A 947 -3.42 -24.27 4.25
CA ALA A 947 -4.32 -24.26 3.11
C ALA A 947 -5.75 -24.43 3.61
N ASP A 948 -6.64 -23.52 3.24
CA ASP A 948 -8.07 -23.83 3.29
C ASP A 948 -8.31 -25.02 2.34
N PRO A 949 -9.18 -25.98 2.71
CA PRO A 949 -9.57 -27.03 1.78
C PRO A 949 -10.05 -26.35 0.48
N PRO A 950 -9.71 -26.90 -0.70
CA PRO A 950 -10.17 -26.34 -1.96
C PRO A 950 -11.68 -26.15 -1.85
N VAL A 951 -12.16 -24.93 -2.15
CA VAL A 951 -13.58 -24.70 -2.39
C VAL A 951 -13.93 -25.66 -3.52
N THR A 952 -14.56 -26.78 -3.17
CA THR A 952 -15.10 -27.70 -4.16
C THR A 952 -16.03 -26.87 -5.03
N GLU A 953 -15.83 -26.91 -6.34
CA GLU A 953 -16.82 -26.51 -7.32
C GLU A 953 -18.08 -27.39 -7.10
N THR A 954 -18.89 -27.06 -6.10
CA THR A 954 -20.20 -27.66 -5.93
C THR A 954 -21.19 -26.84 -6.74
N SER A 955 -21.63 -27.50 -7.83
CA SER A 955 -22.79 -27.23 -8.68
C SER A 955 -22.78 -25.95 -9.53
N LYS A 956 -22.12 -26.05 -10.69
CA LYS A 956 -22.85 -25.77 -11.94
C LYS A 956 -24.03 -26.76 -12.00
N ASP A 957 -25.20 -26.25 -12.37
CA ASP A 957 -26.47 -26.97 -12.52
C ASP A 957 -27.24 -27.31 -11.23
N LYS A 958 -28.13 -26.40 -10.84
CA LYS A 958 -29.58 -26.65 -10.68
C LYS A 958 -30.30 -25.35 -10.32
N VAL A 959 -30.93 -24.74 -11.33
CA VAL A 959 -32.07 -23.85 -11.11
C VAL A 959 -33.14 -24.68 -10.40
N PRO A 960 -33.72 -24.24 -9.27
CA PRO A 960 -34.89 -24.89 -8.73
C PRO A 960 -36.05 -24.62 -9.69
N VAL A 961 -36.47 -25.67 -10.41
CA VAL A 961 -37.78 -25.70 -11.05
C VAL A 961 -38.81 -25.63 -9.92
N VAL A 962 -39.61 -24.58 -9.92
CA VAL A 962 -40.81 -24.50 -9.09
C VAL A 962 -41.83 -25.45 -9.72
N GLU A 963 -42.02 -26.63 -9.14
CA GLU A 963 -43.18 -27.47 -9.43
C GLU A 963 -44.42 -26.86 -8.77
N GLU A 964 -45.45 -26.62 -9.60
CA GLU A 964 -46.81 -26.32 -9.14
C GLU A 964 -47.34 -27.50 -8.33
N GLY A 965 -47.75 -27.24 -7.09
CA GLY A 965 -48.26 -28.28 -6.17
C GLY A 965 -49.29 -27.73 -5.18
N GLU A 966 -50.54 -27.97 -5.53
CA GLU A 966 -51.81 -28.07 -4.77
C GLU A 966 -51.95 -27.52 -3.33
N ALA A 967 -53.06 -26.81 -3.14
CA ALA A 967 -53.56 -26.30 -1.86
C ALA A 967 -53.89 -27.42 -0.84
N PRO A 968 -53.65 -27.21 0.47
CA PRO A 968 -54.07 -28.16 1.48
C PRO A 968 -55.53 -27.93 1.92
N ALA A 969 -56.32 -29.01 1.86
CA ALA A 969 -57.64 -29.11 2.45
C ALA A 969 -57.58 -29.33 3.96
N ALA A 970 -58.57 -28.79 4.65
CA ALA A 970 -58.80 -28.85 6.09
C ALA A 970 -59.06 -30.27 6.62
N VAL A 971 -58.59 -30.54 7.85
CA VAL A 971 -59.23 -31.49 8.78
C VAL A 971 -59.19 -30.92 10.20
N ILE A 972 -60.37 -30.96 10.80
CA ILE A 972 -60.83 -30.46 12.10
C ILE A 972 -60.36 -31.39 13.23
N VAL A 973 -60.00 -30.83 14.39
CA VAL A 973 -60.23 -31.46 15.70
C VAL A 973 -60.71 -30.38 16.68
N ASP A 974 -61.84 -30.67 17.32
CA ASP A 974 -62.61 -29.88 18.28
C ASP A 974 -61.90 -29.59 19.61
N GLY A 975 -62.29 -28.48 20.23
CA GLY A 975 -62.74 -28.43 21.63
C GLY A 975 -61.72 -28.06 22.71
N ASP A 976 -61.67 -26.77 23.08
CA ASP A 976 -62.08 -26.30 24.43
C ASP A 976 -61.99 -24.75 24.50
N GLU A 977 -63.16 -24.09 24.56
CA GLU A 977 -63.37 -22.76 25.16
C GLU A 977 -63.13 -22.89 26.68
N VAL A 978 -62.73 -21.88 27.47
CA VAL A 978 -63.34 -20.58 27.84
C VAL A 978 -62.21 -19.83 28.60
N ASP A 979 -62.05 -18.50 28.70
CA ASP A 979 -63.00 -17.43 28.97
C ASP A 979 -62.31 -16.08 28.71
N MET A 980 -63.12 -15.11 28.29
CA MET A 980 -62.77 -13.69 28.22
C MET A 980 -62.86 -13.06 29.61
N GLU A 981 -61.96 -12.11 29.92
CA GLU A 981 -62.40 -10.92 30.64
C GLU A 981 -61.58 -9.69 30.26
N GLU A 982 -62.35 -8.62 30.12
CA GLU A 982 -62.09 -7.32 29.52
C GLU A 982 -61.45 -6.34 30.51
N ASP A 983 -60.64 -5.44 29.93
CA ASP A 983 -60.76 -3.98 30.09
C ASP A 983 -60.51 -3.32 31.47
N ASN A 984 -59.46 -2.48 31.53
CA ASN A 984 -59.57 -1.01 31.74
C ASN A 984 -58.25 -0.38 32.22
N GLY A 985 -57.90 0.77 31.62
CA GLY A 985 -57.48 1.93 32.43
C GLY A 985 -56.13 2.61 32.14
N GLU A 986 -56.23 3.75 31.42
CA GLU A 986 -55.52 5.04 31.56
C GLU A 986 -53.97 5.08 31.45
N ILE A 987 -53.42 5.67 30.38
CA ILE A 987 -53.08 7.10 30.20
C ILE A 987 -52.07 7.62 31.24
N ALA A 988 -50.80 7.72 30.83
CA ALA A 988 -49.97 8.94 30.83
C ALA A 988 -48.66 8.69 30.05
#